data_AF-A0A9X6TJR1-F1
#
_entry.id   AF-A0A9X6TJR1-F1
#
_cell.length_a   1.000
_cell.length_b   1.000
_cell.length_c   1.000
_cell.angle_alpha   90.00
_cell.angle_beta   90.00
_cell.angle_gamma   90.00
#
_symmetry.space_group_name_H-M   'P 1'
#
loop_
_entity.id
_entity.type
_entity.pdbx_description
1 polymer ?
#
loop_
_entity_poly.entity_id
_entity_poly.type
_entity_poly.pdbx_seq_one_letter_code
_entity_poly.pdbx_strand_id
1 'polypeptide(L)'
;MRRIYMKKKQLDSLRIYDWVQTAKDIKNQDSKLLRNFSTVFHQEMKAPSMDAKVTGNWGNWELTDEGSGQYPIFKCYIENGTFEVGTDHKKATYDLQHTWIKVCLKIEDIQKETYVISEKEDTLYSINHSFLLDQENSMLSSVVNHLFVTWLKEHRELLQQQLNTYTIHSRTSDDLSLLGWDTNYVTSFSHVNQMIQQQNLYPSTFEHELIVDDDFTSAHLIAKGTFQPWEITTGADGQNVNFICKFGENSAITNQKNNKIYKFNSNAYVKIQLKLQYLDSSKTIEDPTGEGNGQQVNLMVKTDNDNNGNAPVILISLFLSEEIEKNRSLKVFSETIFKEWFNKNIEKFEQIFSSFLLHETAKGENFQWLKPTTAYYGVAEAKDENGEPSLDNSVFAVMTMVEKRENKNPTHGVDNRLLQAVKNEKDTNDSALGIDMPLFVEKWLVQGLNILQVGTPDEFEKTSNGLFIQNKEKIEFGKIYNALDTLVPSHIDSKKFKLGITNNQLVLDIEDLTWEHTPGIIGHVDYKQYYNLNLKSGVDKLGKEYKNVLIPEEDGNATLTFTYTETEYYKWTKLITEIAAGIVCSIGAGFAFGALAPRLKNIATTFMKDVAKKMGNGLMKIVVPMKKFLERMGIKFSRQAAEEIEMQLITNMQRSPSISSIASSAVINGVRQAPRTIGSRIGELSKKVSVAFLYTGTIGLAGVAPTVLWEISEYLLKGHISKVPSINEFLANCVGAVKWPDNSEFQVETAKLQGIYLMGGQLNK
;
A
#
# COMPACT_ATOMS: atom_id res chain seq x y z
N MET A 1 22.78 -2.60 27.58
CA MET A 1 22.33 -2.75 26.18
C MET A 1 22.06 -1.36 25.61
N ARG A 2 22.87 -0.90 24.65
CA ARG A 2 22.58 0.34 23.92
C ARG A 2 21.36 0.07 23.04
N ARG A 3 20.25 0.79 23.26
CA ARG A 3 19.13 0.82 22.32
C ARG A 3 19.66 1.42 21.01
N ILE A 4 19.88 0.58 20.02
CA ILE A 4 20.04 1.03 18.64
C ILE A 4 18.65 1.52 18.24
N TYR A 5 18.46 2.85 18.23
CA TYR A 5 17.32 3.43 17.53
C TYR A 5 17.54 3.11 16.05
N MET A 6 16.82 2.13 15.52
CA MET A 6 16.65 2.03 14.06
C MET A 6 16.05 3.35 13.60
N LYS A 7 16.84 4.19 12.93
CA LYS A 7 16.30 5.29 12.14
C LYS A 7 15.29 4.66 11.18
N LYS A 8 14.03 5.14 11.15
CA LYS A 8 13.06 4.76 10.11
C LYS A 8 13.78 4.91 8.77
N LYS A 9 13.94 3.81 8.02
CA LYS A 9 14.51 3.84 6.66
C LYS A 9 13.63 4.80 5.87
N GLN A 10 14.22 5.92 5.43
CA GLN A 10 13.50 6.88 4.62
C GLN A 10 13.15 6.16 3.31
N LEU A 11 11.86 6.01 3.05
CA LEU A 11 11.39 5.44 1.78
C LEU A 11 11.65 6.46 0.69
N ASP A 12 12.05 5.98 -0.49
CA ASP A 12 12.07 6.82 -1.67
C ASP A 12 10.66 7.29 -1.99
N SER A 13 10.50 8.50 -2.52
CA SER A 13 9.18 9.01 -2.89
C SER A 13 8.63 8.24 -4.10
N LEU A 14 7.35 7.86 -4.05
CA LEU A 14 6.66 7.23 -5.18
C LEU A 14 6.02 8.30 -6.07
N ARG A 15 6.29 8.25 -7.37
CA ARG A 15 5.58 9.05 -8.36
C ARG A 15 4.41 8.25 -8.93
N ILE A 16 3.20 8.77 -8.74
CA ILE A 16 1.95 8.15 -9.20
C ILE A 16 1.48 8.93 -10.43
N TYR A 17 1.38 8.25 -11.57
CA TYR A 17 0.95 8.82 -12.84
C TYR A 17 -0.56 8.71 -13.02
N ASP A 18 -1.20 9.79 -13.47
CA ASP A 18 -2.63 9.83 -13.80
C ASP A 18 -2.80 9.93 -15.32
N TRP A 19 -2.73 8.78 -15.98
CA TRP A 19 -2.85 8.70 -17.45
C TRP A 19 -4.26 9.05 -17.94
N VAL A 20 -5.29 8.83 -17.12
CA VAL A 20 -6.68 9.18 -17.45
C VAL A 20 -6.84 10.70 -17.56
N GLN A 21 -6.40 11.43 -16.52
CA GLN A 21 -6.46 12.89 -16.53
C GLN A 21 -5.51 13.48 -17.58
N THR A 22 -4.32 12.90 -17.76
CA THR A 22 -3.37 13.31 -18.81
C THR A 22 -3.98 13.18 -20.20
N ALA A 23 -4.52 12.01 -20.56
CA ALA A 23 -5.14 11.80 -21.87
C ALA A 23 -6.35 12.71 -22.10
N LYS A 24 -7.14 12.98 -21.06
CA LYS A 24 -8.29 13.90 -21.11
C LYS A 24 -7.85 15.33 -21.45
N ASP A 25 -6.79 15.82 -20.83
CA ASP A 25 -6.32 17.19 -21.06
C ASP A 25 -5.65 17.35 -22.42
N ILE A 26 -4.91 16.33 -22.89
CA ILE A 26 -4.33 16.31 -24.24
C ILE A 26 -5.42 16.42 -25.31
N LYS A 27 -6.53 15.68 -25.16
CA LYS A 27 -7.68 15.77 -26.10
C LYS A 27 -8.29 17.17 -26.18
N ASN A 28 -8.11 18.00 -25.16
CA ASN A 28 -8.63 19.37 -25.11
C ASN A 28 -7.62 20.43 -25.58
N GLN A 29 -6.37 20.06 -25.89
CA GLN A 29 -5.35 20.97 -26.40
C GLN A 29 -5.48 21.22 -27.91
N ASP A 30 -4.98 22.36 -28.38
CA ASP A 30 -4.99 22.70 -29.81
C ASP A 30 -4.04 21.77 -30.60
N SER A 31 -4.61 21.01 -31.53
CA SER A 31 -3.92 20.06 -32.43
C SER A 31 -2.70 20.63 -33.16
N LYS A 32 -2.62 21.96 -33.37
CA LYS A 32 -1.47 22.61 -34.03
C LYS A 32 -0.21 22.62 -33.19
N LEU A 33 -0.31 22.51 -31.86
CA LEU A 33 0.84 22.48 -30.95
C LEU A 33 1.50 21.09 -30.87
N LEU A 34 0.86 20.06 -31.45
CA LEU A 34 1.24 18.64 -31.30
C LEU A 34 2.08 18.07 -32.45
N ARG A 35 2.44 18.86 -33.47
CA ARG A 35 3.21 18.41 -34.66
C ARG A 35 4.57 19.12 -34.77
N ASN A 36 5.49 18.82 -33.85
CA ASN A 36 6.83 19.44 -33.84
C ASN A 36 7.96 18.54 -34.40
N PHE A 37 7.66 17.41 -35.05
CA PHE A 37 8.68 16.47 -35.54
C PHE A 37 8.43 15.98 -36.98
N SER A 38 9.45 15.37 -37.59
CA SER A 38 9.39 14.82 -38.94
C SER A 38 8.26 13.81 -39.07
N THR A 39 7.31 14.07 -39.97
CA THR A 39 6.18 13.17 -40.22
C THR A 39 6.58 12.00 -41.10
N VAL A 40 7.71 12.02 -41.80
CA VAL A 40 8.06 10.97 -42.76
C VAL A 40 8.66 9.75 -42.05
N PHE A 41 8.20 8.56 -42.41
CA PHE A 41 8.83 7.29 -42.03
C PHE A 41 9.31 6.51 -43.26
N HIS A 42 10.41 5.79 -43.07
CA HIS A 42 10.96 4.84 -44.02
C HIS A 42 11.71 3.75 -43.25
N GLN A 43 11.30 2.49 -43.41
CA GLN A 43 12.03 1.34 -42.87
C GLN A 43 12.04 0.23 -43.90
N GLU A 44 13.18 -0.44 -44.06
CA GLU A 44 13.35 -1.55 -45.00
C GLU A 44 13.99 -2.76 -44.31
N MET A 45 13.54 -3.95 -44.70
CA MET A 45 14.14 -5.22 -44.40
C MET A 45 14.47 -5.92 -45.71
N LYS A 46 15.76 -6.22 -45.91
CA LYS A 46 16.22 -7.08 -47.01
C LYS A 46 16.57 -8.46 -46.48
N ALA A 47 16.04 -9.49 -47.11
CA ALA A 47 16.35 -10.87 -46.77
C ALA A 47 16.37 -11.75 -48.02
N PRO A 48 17.09 -12.88 -48.02
CA PRO A 48 17.23 -13.73 -49.20
C PRO A 48 15.90 -14.24 -49.79
N SER A 49 14.83 -14.25 -49.00
CA SER A 49 13.51 -14.73 -49.40
C SER A 49 12.52 -13.62 -49.74
N MET A 50 12.73 -12.39 -49.25
CA MET A 50 11.75 -11.31 -49.31
C MET A 50 12.40 -9.98 -48.95
N ASP A 51 12.13 -8.96 -49.76
CA ASP A 51 12.38 -7.57 -49.44
C ASP A 51 11.06 -6.90 -49.04
N ALA A 52 11.09 -6.14 -47.95
CA ALA A 52 9.91 -5.50 -47.39
C ALA A 52 10.25 -4.09 -46.92
N LYS A 53 9.35 -3.14 -47.18
CA LYS A 53 9.59 -1.72 -46.89
C LYS A 53 8.27 -1.03 -46.53
N VAL A 54 8.32 -0.20 -45.51
CA VAL A 54 7.24 0.76 -45.19
C VAL A 54 7.73 2.17 -45.52
N THR A 55 6.89 3.01 -46.13
CA THR A 55 7.20 4.41 -46.40
C THR A 55 5.94 5.26 -46.37
N GLY A 56 5.99 6.44 -45.77
CA GLY A 56 4.81 7.29 -45.69
C GLY A 56 4.98 8.46 -44.73
N ASN A 57 3.84 9.01 -44.29
CA ASN A 57 3.75 10.04 -43.29
C ASN A 57 2.92 9.58 -42.09
N TRP A 58 3.47 9.76 -40.89
CA TRP A 58 2.74 9.78 -39.64
C TRP A 58 1.70 10.91 -39.64
N GLY A 59 0.52 10.57 -39.12
CA GLY A 59 -0.47 11.52 -38.65
C GLY A 59 -0.22 11.87 -37.19
N ASN A 60 -1.31 12.11 -36.45
CA ASN A 60 -1.22 12.47 -35.04
C ASN A 60 -0.73 11.29 -34.20
N TRP A 61 -0.02 11.57 -33.10
CA TRP A 61 0.35 10.58 -32.10
C TRP A 61 -0.34 10.93 -30.78
N GLU A 62 -1.15 10.01 -30.27
CA GLU A 62 -2.00 10.25 -29.11
C GLU A 62 -1.53 9.43 -27.93
N LEU A 63 -1.32 10.07 -26.79
CA LEU A 63 -1.15 9.37 -25.53
C LEU A 63 -2.52 8.87 -25.05
N THR A 64 -2.61 7.60 -24.70
CA THR A 64 -3.85 6.95 -24.26
C THR A 64 -3.94 6.88 -22.73
N ASP A 65 -5.13 6.57 -22.22
CA ASP A 65 -5.40 6.28 -20.81
C ASP A 65 -5.13 4.81 -20.43
N GLU A 66 -4.67 4.00 -21.37
CA GLU A 66 -4.44 2.55 -21.19
C GLU A 66 -3.15 2.24 -20.41
N GLY A 67 -2.26 3.23 -20.30
CA GLY A 67 -0.96 3.11 -19.65
C GLY A 67 -1.07 2.93 -18.13
N SER A 68 -0.01 2.42 -17.52
CA SER A 68 0.07 2.23 -16.07
C SER A 68 1.48 2.50 -15.56
N GLY A 69 1.59 3.16 -14.41
CA GLY A 69 2.89 3.47 -13.81
C GLY A 69 3.81 4.19 -14.79
N GLN A 70 5.03 3.68 -14.95
CA GLN A 70 6.04 4.22 -15.88
C GLN A 70 5.89 3.72 -17.33
N TYR A 71 4.73 3.16 -17.68
CA TYR A 71 4.48 2.53 -18.98
C TYR A 71 3.32 3.21 -19.72
N PRO A 72 3.52 4.43 -20.27
CA PRO A 72 2.56 5.06 -21.16
C PRO A 72 2.36 4.27 -22.46
N ILE A 73 1.17 4.45 -23.05
CA ILE A 73 0.81 3.85 -24.33
C ILE A 73 0.49 4.95 -25.34
N PHE A 74 1.22 4.95 -26.44
CA PHE A 74 0.99 5.83 -27.59
C PHE A 74 0.19 5.10 -28.66
N LYS A 75 -0.75 5.81 -29.28
CA LYS A 75 -1.42 5.41 -30.51
C LYS A 75 -0.94 6.31 -31.65
N CYS A 76 -0.16 5.74 -32.56
CA CYS A 76 0.46 6.44 -33.67
C CYS A 76 -0.34 6.18 -34.95
N TYR A 77 -0.95 7.24 -35.52
CA TYR A 77 -1.75 7.13 -36.74
C TYR A 77 -0.88 7.35 -37.98
N ILE A 78 -1.22 6.69 -39.08
CA ILE A 78 -0.58 6.84 -40.39
C ILE A 78 -1.50 7.69 -41.27
N GLU A 79 -1.02 8.88 -41.67
CA GLU A 79 -1.78 9.83 -42.48
C GLU A 79 -1.85 9.36 -43.94
N ASN A 80 -0.71 8.91 -44.48
CA ASN A 80 -0.59 8.22 -45.74
C ASN A 80 0.63 7.29 -45.69
N GLY A 81 0.62 6.18 -46.41
CA GLY A 81 1.79 5.32 -46.46
C GLY A 81 1.53 4.03 -47.20
N THR A 82 2.61 3.39 -47.60
CA THR A 82 2.58 2.12 -48.30
C THR A 82 3.45 1.10 -47.59
N PHE A 83 2.99 -0.15 -47.62
CA PHE A 83 3.80 -1.32 -47.37
C PHE A 83 4.09 -1.99 -48.70
N GLU A 84 5.36 -2.01 -49.08
CA GLU A 84 5.86 -2.69 -50.27
C GLU A 84 6.51 -4.00 -49.83
N VAL A 85 6.11 -5.11 -50.45
CA VAL A 85 6.74 -6.42 -50.25
C VAL A 85 7.02 -7.04 -51.60
N GLY A 86 8.18 -7.68 -51.74
CA GLY A 86 8.55 -8.27 -53.01
C GLY A 86 9.64 -9.33 -52.91
N THR A 87 9.72 -10.10 -53.98
CA THR A 87 10.79 -11.04 -54.30
C THR A 87 11.48 -10.59 -55.59
N ASP A 88 12.50 -11.33 -56.03
CA ASP A 88 13.15 -11.12 -57.33
C ASP A 88 12.18 -11.18 -58.53
N HIS A 89 10.98 -11.73 -58.36
CA HIS A 89 10.04 -12.02 -59.45
C HIS A 89 8.68 -11.32 -59.31
N LYS A 90 8.32 -10.82 -58.11
CA LYS A 90 6.99 -10.24 -57.87
C LYS A 90 7.04 -9.16 -56.79
N LYS A 91 6.22 -8.12 -56.93
CA LYS A 91 6.08 -7.04 -55.96
C LYS A 91 4.60 -6.76 -55.71
N ALA A 92 4.23 -6.50 -54.47
CA ALA A 92 2.94 -5.95 -54.08
C ALA A 92 3.12 -4.69 -53.25
N THR A 93 2.10 -3.85 -53.28
CA THR A 93 2.00 -2.63 -52.51
C THR A 93 0.64 -2.60 -51.85
N TYR A 94 0.65 -2.46 -50.53
CA TYR A 94 -0.54 -2.35 -49.69
C TYR A 94 -0.64 -0.93 -49.16
N ASP A 95 -1.85 -0.40 -49.12
CA ASP A 95 -2.13 0.92 -48.56
C ASP A 95 -2.20 0.84 -47.03
N LEU A 96 -1.52 1.77 -46.35
CA LEU A 96 -1.54 1.92 -44.91
C LEU A 96 -2.27 3.21 -44.48
N GLN A 97 -2.90 3.93 -45.41
CA GLN A 97 -3.64 5.14 -45.13
C GLN A 97 -4.71 4.92 -44.06
N HIS A 98 -4.78 5.82 -43.08
CA HIS A 98 -5.72 5.78 -41.95
C HIS A 98 -5.61 4.58 -41.02
N THR A 99 -4.50 3.83 -41.09
CA THR A 99 -4.17 2.79 -40.11
C THR A 99 -3.43 3.36 -38.90
N TRP A 100 -3.29 2.58 -37.83
CA TRP A 100 -2.56 2.98 -36.63
C TRP A 100 -1.82 1.79 -36.00
N ILE A 101 -0.82 2.12 -35.18
CA ILE A 101 -0.11 1.20 -34.30
C ILE A 101 -0.12 1.76 -32.86
N LYS A 102 -0.40 0.89 -31.88
CA LYS A 102 -0.26 1.19 -30.46
C LYS A 102 1.05 0.63 -29.95
N VAL A 103 1.84 1.47 -29.28
CA VAL A 103 3.11 1.06 -28.67
C VAL A 103 3.13 1.40 -27.19
N CYS A 104 3.63 0.45 -26.40
CA CYS A 104 4.00 0.67 -25.02
C CYS A 104 5.45 1.13 -24.98
N LEU A 105 5.78 2.04 -24.06
CA LEU A 105 7.16 2.40 -23.80
C LEU A 105 7.41 2.63 -22.31
N LYS A 106 8.63 2.39 -21.84
CA LYS A 106 9.04 2.72 -20.46
C LYS A 106 9.62 4.15 -20.39
N ILE A 107 9.13 4.94 -19.45
CA ILE A 107 9.67 6.27 -19.15
C ILE A 107 10.54 6.26 -17.89
N GLU A 108 11.64 7.00 -17.94
CA GLU A 108 12.55 7.27 -16.84
C GLU A 108 12.53 8.77 -16.52
N ASP A 109 12.48 9.10 -15.23
CA ASP A 109 12.46 10.48 -14.74
C ASP A 109 13.87 10.89 -14.31
N ILE A 110 14.42 11.93 -14.95
CA ILE A 110 15.81 12.38 -14.73
C ILE A 110 15.87 13.66 -13.88
N GLN A 111 14.76 14.06 -13.24
CA GLN A 111 14.54 15.32 -12.49
C GLN A 111 14.02 16.47 -13.36
N LYS A 112 13.00 17.18 -12.85
CA LYS A 112 12.36 18.39 -13.40
C LYS A 112 11.67 18.22 -14.77
N GLU A 113 10.56 17.47 -14.77
CA GLU A 113 9.51 17.48 -15.81
C GLU A 113 9.93 17.06 -17.23
N THR A 114 11.17 16.61 -17.44
CA THR A 114 11.60 15.95 -18.68
C THR A 114 11.70 14.45 -18.50
N TYR A 115 11.03 13.72 -19.37
CA TYR A 115 11.03 12.26 -19.43
C TYR A 115 11.99 11.77 -20.49
N VAL A 116 12.65 10.65 -20.20
CA VAL A 116 13.47 9.91 -21.15
C VAL A 116 12.86 8.54 -21.39
N ILE A 117 12.88 8.09 -22.64
CA ILE A 117 12.41 6.75 -22.99
C ILE A 117 13.57 5.78 -22.79
N SER A 118 13.34 4.69 -22.05
CA SER A 118 14.39 3.72 -21.77
C SER A 118 14.97 3.11 -23.06
N GLU A 119 16.30 2.98 -23.09
CA GLU A 119 17.03 2.36 -24.19
C GLU A 119 17.16 0.85 -24.05
N LYS A 120 16.88 0.31 -22.85
CA LYS A 120 16.96 -1.14 -22.57
C LYS A 120 16.07 -1.92 -23.55
N GLU A 121 16.50 -3.13 -23.90
CA GLU A 121 15.67 -4.04 -24.69
C GLU A 121 14.33 -4.30 -23.96
N ASP A 122 13.29 -4.65 -24.73
CA ASP A 122 11.95 -4.97 -24.23
C ASP A 122 11.17 -3.82 -23.57
N THR A 123 11.68 -2.59 -23.64
CA THR A 123 11.03 -1.40 -23.08
C THR A 123 10.22 -0.60 -24.09
N LEU A 124 10.26 -0.94 -25.38
CA LEU A 124 9.42 -0.39 -26.43
C LEU A 124 8.93 -1.53 -27.33
N TYR A 125 7.62 -1.76 -27.33
CA TYR A 125 6.99 -2.85 -28.06
C TYR A 125 5.59 -2.47 -28.55
N SER A 126 5.11 -3.17 -29.57
CA SER A 126 3.75 -3.01 -30.09
C SER A 126 2.75 -3.80 -29.25
N ILE A 127 1.62 -3.18 -28.95
CA ILE A 127 0.50 -3.78 -28.24
C ILE A 127 -0.55 -4.27 -29.23
N ASN A 128 -0.85 -3.43 -30.22
CA ASN A 128 -1.96 -3.63 -31.15
C ASN A 128 -1.80 -2.73 -32.39
N HIS A 129 -2.47 -3.05 -33.48
CA HIS A 129 -2.49 -2.23 -34.70
C HIS A 129 -3.77 -2.47 -35.51
N SER A 130 -4.05 -1.60 -36.49
CA SER A 130 -5.21 -1.71 -37.38
C SER A 130 -4.86 -2.07 -38.83
N PHE A 131 -3.72 -2.71 -39.07
CA PHE A 131 -3.34 -3.12 -40.41
C PHE A 131 -4.33 -4.15 -40.95
N LEU A 132 -4.97 -3.86 -42.09
CA LEU A 132 -5.97 -4.76 -42.70
C LEU A 132 -5.38 -6.09 -43.19
N LEU A 133 -4.05 -6.18 -43.24
CA LEU A 133 -3.28 -7.36 -43.59
C LEU A 133 -3.56 -8.56 -42.66
N ASP A 134 -3.98 -8.35 -41.41
CA ASP A 134 -4.30 -9.46 -40.49
C ASP A 134 -5.41 -10.39 -41.02
N GLN A 135 -6.33 -9.85 -41.83
CA GLN A 135 -7.46 -10.61 -42.39
C GLN A 135 -7.07 -11.39 -43.66
N GLU A 136 -6.01 -10.97 -44.34
CA GLU A 136 -5.54 -11.55 -45.61
C GLU A 136 -4.32 -12.46 -45.42
N ASN A 137 -3.37 -12.06 -44.55
CA ASN A 137 -2.11 -12.74 -44.30
C ASN A 137 -1.46 -12.28 -42.98
N SER A 138 -1.54 -13.12 -41.94
CA SER A 138 -0.96 -12.83 -40.61
C SER A 138 0.55 -12.59 -40.64
N MET A 139 1.27 -13.22 -41.58
CA MET A 139 2.71 -13.03 -41.75
C MET A 139 3.05 -11.63 -42.26
N LEU A 140 2.36 -11.13 -43.29
CA LEU A 140 2.60 -9.79 -43.81
C LEU A 140 2.32 -8.73 -42.74
N SER A 141 1.28 -8.93 -41.93
CA SER A 141 0.99 -8.05 -40.81
C SER A 141 2.10 -8.04 -39.76
N SER A 142 2.66 -9.21 -39.41
CA SER A 142 3.83 -9.31 -38.53
C SER A 142 5.06 -8.59 -39.09
N VAL A 143 5.31 -8.67 -40.41
CA VAL A 143 6.39 -7.93 -41.07
C VAL A 143 6.19 -6.42 -40.94
N VAL A 144 4.99 -5.91 -41.21
CA VAL A 144 4.68 -4.47 -41.09
C VAL A 144 4.87 -4.00 -39.65
N ASN A 145 4.34 -4.77 -38.68
CA ASN A 145 4.51 -4.47 -37.27
C ASN A 145 6.00 -4.44 -36.86
N HIS A 146 6.79 -5.42 -37.30
CA HIS A 146 8.23 -5.47 -37.04
C HIS A 146 8.96 -4.24 -37.60
N LEU A 147 8.66 -3.84 -38.84
CA LEU A 147 9.25 -2.66 -39.47
C LEU A 147 8.91 -1.38 -38.69
N PHE A 148 7.66 -1.17 -38.29
CA PHE A 148 7.27 0.01 -37.51
C PHE A 148 7.89 0.04 -36.11
N VAL A 149 7.90 -1.08 -35.39
CA VAL A 149 8.54 -1.15 -34.07
C VAL A 149 10.04 -0.88 -34.19
N THR A 150 10.69 -1.41 -35.22
CA THR A 150 12.12 -1.14 -35.48
C THR A 150 12.34 0.34 -35.75
N TRP A 151 11.54 0.96 -36.62
CA TRP A 151 11.63 2.39 -36.91
C TRP A 151 11.44 3.23 -35.64
N LEU A 152 10.45 2.92 -34.81
CA LEU A 152 10.20 3.63 -33.55
C LEU A 152 11.34 3.44 -32.53
N LYS A 153 12.00 2.28 -32.53
CA LYS A 153 13.19 2.02 -31.71
C LYS A 153 14.41 2.80 -32.19
N GLU A 154 14.56 3.01 -33.49
CA GLU A 154 15.64 3.82 -34.09
C GLU A 154 15.38 5.33 -33.93
N HIS A 155 14.12 5.75 -33.84
CA HIS A 155 13.70 7.15 -33.75
C HIS A 155 13.00 7.50 -32.41
N ARG A 156 13.41 6.86 -31.30
CA ARG A 156 12.79 7.05 -29.96
C ARG A 156 12.79 8.50 -29.50
N GLU A 157 13.81 9.25 -29.90
CA GLU A 157 13.92 10.68 -29.64
C GLU A 157 12.68 11.48 -30.10
N LEU A 158 12.00 11.06 -31.16
CA LEU A 158 10.77 11.71 -31.63
C LEU A 158 9.60 11.44 -30.68
N LEU A 159 9.46 10.20 -30.20
CA LEU A 159 8.47 9.85 -29.17
C LEU A 159 8.76 10.62 -27.87
N GLN A 160 10.03 10.75 -27.50
CA GLN A 160 10.45 11.50 -26.33
C GLN A 160 10.15 12.99 -26.46
N GLN A 161 10.44 13.59 -27.62
CA GLN A 161 10.09 14.98 -27.89
C GLN A 161 8.58 15.19 -27.78
N GLN A 162 7.78 14.31 -28.36
CA GLN A 162 6.32 14.37 -28.27
C GLN A 162 5.84 14.24 -26.83
N LEU A 163 6.33 13.24 -26.09
CA LEU A 163 5.97 13.01 -24.69
C LEU A 163 6.21 14.26 -23.83
N ASN A 164 7.35 14.93 -24.03
CA ASN A 164 7.73 16.12 -23.30
C ASN A 164 6.97 17.39 -23.72
N THR A 165 6.12 17.34 -24.76
CA THR A 165 5.16 18.42 -25.04
C THR A 165 3.93 18.36 -24.14
N TYR A 166 3.66 17.21 -23.52
CA TYR A 166 2.48 16.98 -22.70
C TYR A 166 2.71 17.38 -21.24
N THR A 167 1.68 17.96 -20.62
CA THR A 167 1.61 18.08 -19.17
C THR A 167 1.15 16.75 -18.57
N ILE A 168 2.10 15.94 -18.13
CA ILE A 168 1.82 14.64 -17.51
C ILE A 168 1.40 14.84 -16.05
N HIS A 169 0.15 14.51 -15.76
CA HIS A 169 -0.38 14.58 -14.41
C HIS A 169 0.25 13.48 -13.56
N SER A 170 0.89 13.90 -12.49
CA SER A 170 1.46 12.99 -11.51
C SER A 170 1.44 13.62 -10.13
N ARG A 171 1.42 12.78 -9.10
CA ARG A 171 1.58 13.20 -7.71
C ARG A 171 2.70 12.40 -7.07
N THR A 172 3.39 13.04 -6.13
CA THR A 172 4.45 12.39 -5.34
C THR A 172 3.89 11.99 -3.98
N SER A 173 4.17 10.75 -3.57
CA SER A 173 3.84 10.24 -2.25
C SER A 173 5.11 9.88 -1.50
N ASP A 174 5.42 10.66 -0.46
CA ASP A 174 6.57 10.40 0.43
C ASP A 174 6.29 9.26 1.43
N ASP A 175 5.03 8.83 1.52
CA ASP A 175 4.59 7.71 2.35
C ASP A 175 3.90 6.63 1.52
N LEU A 176 3.70 5.44 2.09
CA LEU A 176 3.01 4.35 1.39
C LEU A 176 1.54 4.68 1.15
N SER A 177 0.98 4.16 0.06
CA SER A 177 -0.42 4.35 -0.29
C SER A 177 -1.06 3.08 -0.84
N LEU A 178 -2.33 2.85 -0.50
CA LEU A 178 -3.16 1.84 -1.17
C LEU A 178 -3.86 2.39 -2.41
N LEU A 179 -3.56 3.62 -2.82
CA LEU A 179 -4.03 4.23 -4.07
C LEU A 179 -5.55 4.22 -4.28
N GLY A 180 -6.32 4.28 -3.18
CA GLY A 180 -7.79 4.30 -3.18
C GLY A 180 -8.44 2.98 -2.78
N TRP A 181 -7.65 1.92 -2.55
CA TRP A 181 -8.13 0.65 -2.01
C TRP A 181 -8.17 0.66 -0.48
N ASP A 182 -9.08 -0.14 0.09
CA ASP A 182 -9.23 -0.25 1.54
C ASP A 182 -8.20 -1.18 2.17
N THR A 183 -7.94 -2.30 1.51
CA THR A 183 -6.90 -3.25 1.90
C THR A 183 -6.18 -3.82 0.68
N ASN A 184 -4.89 -4.10 0.86
CA ASN A 184 -4.03 -4.79 -0.10
C ASN A 184 -3.36 -5.98 0.57
N TYR A 185 -3.38 -7.14 -0.07
CA TYR A 185 -2.58 -8.30 0.33
C TYR A 185 -1.62 -8.63 -0.81
N VAL A 186 -0.33 -8.65 -0.50
CA VAL A 186 0.72 -8.67 -1.53
C VAL A 186 1.76 -9.73 -1.25
N THR A 187 2.38 -10.23 -2.31
CA THR A 187 3.50 -11.17 -2.28
C THR A 187 4.53 -10.82 -3.35
N SER A 188 5.74 -11.37 -3.26
CA SER A 188 6.81 -11.14 -4.24
C SER A 188 6.59 -11.88 -5.56
N PHE A 189 7.17 -11.41 -6.66
CA PHE A 189 7.17 -12.16 -7.92
C PHE A 189 7.90 -13.51 -7.78
N SER A 190 8.95 -13.56 -6.97
CA SER A 190 9.65 -14.81 -6.65
C SER A 190 8.72 -15.85 -6.01
N HIS A 191 7.87 -15.43 -5.07
CA HIS A 191 6.88 -16.32 -4.46
C HIS A 191 5.83 -16.77 -5.49
N VAL A 192 5.33 -15.88 -6.36
CA VAL A 192 4.44 -16.25 -7.47
C VAL A 192 5.07 -17.28 -8.40
N ASN A 193 6.35 -17.15 -8.73
CA ASN A 193 7.08 -18.12 -9.54
C ASN A 193 7.17 -19.50 -8.87
N GLN A 194 7.39 -19.53 -7.54
CA GLN A 194 7.35 -20.78 -6.78
C GLN A 194 5.96 -21.42 -6.84
N MET A 195 4.89 -20.63 -6.72
CA MET A 195 3.52 -21.13 -6.83
C MET A 195 3.24 -21.73 -8.22
N ILE A 196 3.60 -21.03 -9.30
CA ILE A 196 3.41 -21.51 -10.68
C ILE A 196 4.18 -22.82 -10.91
N GLN A 197 5.43 -22.87 -10.44
CA GLN A 197 6.26 -24.07 -10.57
C GLN A 197 5.67 -25.27 -9.81
N GLN A 198 5.18 -25.06 -8.60
CA GLN A 198 4.62 -26.12 -7.75
C GLN A 198 3.29 -26.65 -8.29
N GLN A 199 2.43 -25.78 -8.81
CA GLN A 199 1.12 -26.16 -9.32
C GLN A 199 1.20 -26.78 -10.72
N ASN A 200 2.19 -26.37 -11.53
CA ASN A 200 2.44 -26.91 -12.86
C ASN A 200 1.20 -26.83 -13.78
N LEU A 201 0.46 -25.72 -13.71
CA LEU A 201 -0.76 -25.43 -14.48
C LEU A 201 -0.51 -24.59 -15.75
N TYR A 202 0.75 -24.44 -16.16
CA TYR A 202 1.14 -23.82 -17.42
C TYR A 202 1.23 -24.88 -18.54
N PRO A 203 1.00 -24.51 -19.81
CA PRO A 203 1.15 -25.45 -20.91
C PRO A 203 2.63 -25.82 -21.08
N SER A 204 2.98 -27.05 -20.72
CA SER A 204 4.37 -27.54 -20.69
C SER A 204 4.94 -27.93 -22.06
N THR A 205 4.08 -28.06 -23.08
CA THR A 205 4.47 -28.43 -24.44
C THR A 205 3.84 -27.49 -25.46
N PHE A 206 4.52 -27.31 -26.59
CA PHE A 206 4.00 -26.56 -27.72
C PHE A 206 4.27 -27.28 -29.03
N GLU A 207 3.32 -27.13 -29.95
CA GLU A 207 3.44 -27.52 -31.34
C GLU A 207 2.60 -26.54 -32.17
N HIS A 208 3.23 -25.91 -33.16
CA HIS A 208 2.55 -25.03 -34.10
C HIS A 208 3.17 -25.18 -35.49
N GLU A 209 2.30 -25.27 -36.48
CA GLU A 209 2.67 -25.38 -37.88
C GLU A 209 2.26 -24.09 -38.59
N LEU A 210 3.25 -23.42 -39.19
CA LEU A 210 3.05 -22.27 -40.05
C LEU A 210 3.30 -22.71 -41.49
N ILE A 211 2.22 -22.75 -42.28
CA ILE A 211 2.27 -22.92 -43.73
C ILE A 211 1.94 -21.57 -44.33
N VAL A 212 2.95 -20.93 -44.91
CA VAL A 212 2.77 -19.79 -45.78
C VAL A 212 3.05 -20.29 -47.19
N ASP A 213 2.06 -20.23 -48.06
CA ASP A 213 2.25 -20.49 -49.48
C ASP A 213 1.55 -19.38 -50.25
N ASP A 214 2.22 -18.23 -50.30
CA ASP A 214 1.75 -17.05 -51.00
C ASP A 214 2.73 -16.62 -52.09
N ASP A 215 2.33 -15.57 -52.78
CA ASP A 215 3.04 -15.01 -53.92
C ASP A 215 4.43 -14.42 -53.60
N PHE A 216 4.75 -14.22 -52.32
CA PHE A 216 5.95 -13.51 -51.85
C PHE A 216 6.84 -14.40 -50.99
N THR A 217 6.25 -15.34 -50.26
CA THR A 217 6.97 -16.26 -49.40
C THR A 217 6.31 -17.62 -49.43
N SER A 218 7.15 -18.65 -49.40
CA SER A 218 6.66 -20.02 -49.32
C SER A 218 7.46 -20.73 -48.24
N ALA A 219 6.89 -20.85 -47.05
CA ALA A 219 7.50 -21.40 -45.85
C ALA A 219 6.60 -22.51 -45.26
N HIS A 220 7.21 -23.62 -44.86
CA HIS A 220 6.53 -24.68 -44.12
C HIS A 220 7.36 -24.98 -42.89
N LEU A 221 7.00 -24.35 -41.77
CA LEU A 221 7.75 -24.37 -40.53
C LEU A 221 6.91 -25.04 -39.44
N ILE A 222 7.53 -25.96 -38.70
CA ILE A 222 6.91 -26.57 -37.52
C ILE A 222 7.79 -26.25 -36.31
N ALA A 223 7.23 -25.50 -35.36
CA ALA A 223 7.84 -25.27 -34.06
C ALA A 223 7.34 -26.33 -33.08
N LYS A 224 8.25 -27.05 -32.43
CA LYS A 224 7.91 -28.10 -31.47
C LYS A 224 8.89 -28.12 -30.31
N GLY A 225 8.38 -28.31 -29.10
CA GLY A 225 9.23 -28.40 -27.92
C GLY A 225 8.45 -28.39 -26.62
N THR A 226 9.17 -28.03 -25.55
CA THR A 226 8.63 -27.90 -24.20
C THR A 226 8.95 -26.53 -23.63
N PHE A 227 8.12 -26.08 -22.68
CA PHE A 227 8.43 -24.93 -21.84
C PHE A 227 8.95 -25.43 -20.49
N GLN A 228 9.89 -24.67 -19.92
CA GLN A 228 10.15 -24.68 -18.48
C GLN A 228 9.00 -23.97 -17.75
N PRO A 229 8.92 -24.01 -16.40
CA PRO A 229 7.96 -23.20 -15.65
C PRO A 229 7.96 -21.75 -16.11
N TRP A 230 6.77 -21.22 -16.36
CA TRP A 230 6.61 -19.81 -16.72
C TRP A 230 6.89 -18.95 -15.50
N GLU A 231 7.62 -17.86 -15.70
CA GLU A 231 8.05 -16.98 -14.61
C GLU A 231 7.45 -15.59 -14.81
N ILE A 232 6.65 -15.10 -13.86
CA ILE A 232 6.34 -13.67 -13.79
C ILE A 232 7.65 -12.88 -13.65
N THR A 233 7.75 -11.76 -14.35
CA THR A 233 8.95 -10.93 -14.44
C THR A 233 8.64 -9.43 -14.48
N THR A 234 9.67 -8.62 -14.38
CA THR A 234 9.61 -7.14 -14.42
C THR A 234 9.42 -6.58 -15.84
N GLY A 235 9.28 -5.26 -15.95
CA GLY A 235 9.03 -4.56 -17.20
C GLY A 235 7.56 -4.22 -17.47
N ALA A 236 6.71 -4.24 -16.44
CA ALA A 236 5.31 -3.79 -16.51
C ALA A 236 4.80 -3.40 -15.11
N ASP A 237 3.79 -2.53 -15.08
CA ASP A 237 3.07 -2.11 -13.88
C ASP A 237 1.55 -2.21 -14.09
N GLY A 238 0.81 -2.26 -13.00
CA GLY A 238 -0.65 -2.25 -12.97
C GLY A 238 -1.28 -3.56 -13.43
N GLN A 239 -2.18 -3.47 -14.41
CA GLN A 239 -2.94 -4.63 -14.90
C GLN A 239 -2.11 -5.58 -15.77
N ASN A 240 -0.99 -5.10 -16.30
CA ASN A 240 -0.17 -5.80 -17.27
C ASN A 240 0.86 -6.66 -16.54
N VAL A 241 0.82 -7.98 -16.78
CA VAL A 241 1.67 -8.95 -16.11
C VAL A 241 2.59 -9.58 -17.14
N ASN A 242 3.90 -9.37 -17.00
CA ASN A 242 4.89 -9.96 -17.90
C ASN A 242 5.29 -11.36 -17.42
N PHE A 243 5.41 -12.30 -18.35
CA PHE A 243 5.95 -13.63 -18.13
C PHE A 243 7.13 -13.89 -19.05
N ILE A 244 8.13 -14.62 -18.55
CA ILE A 244 9.19 -15.25 -19.36
C ILE A 244 8.87 -16.74 -19.43
N CYS A 245 8.70 -17.23 -20.66
CA CYS A 245 8.52 -18.65 -20.96
C CYS A 245 9.81 -19.17 -21.57
N LYS A 246 10.65 -19.83 -20.75
CA LYS A 246 11.91 -20.42 -21.21
C LYS A 246 11.66 -21.74 -21.95
N PHE A 247 12.40 -21.99 -23.03
CA PHE A 247 12.28 -23.22 -23.80
C PHE A 247 13.10 -24.37 -23.19
N GLY A 248 12.63 -25.62 -23.35
CA GLY A 248 13.35 -26.83 -22.95
C GLY A 248 14.40 -27.27 -23.96
N GLU A 249 15.34 -28.13 -23.53
CA GLU A 249 16.58 -28.51 -24.25
C GLU A 249 16.41 -29.19 -25.62
N ASN A 250 15.19 -29.56 -26.01
CA ASN A 250 14.90 -30.20 -27.30
C ASN A 250 13.96 -29.39 -28.19
N SER A 251 13.76 -28.11 -27.87
CA SER A 251 12.88 -27.22 -28.61
C SER A 251 13.55 -26.75 -29.92
N ALA A 252 12.79 -26.75 -31.01
CA ALA A 252 13.31 -26.38 -32.33
C ALA A 252 12.21 -25.92 -33.29
N ILE A 253 12.64 -25.27 -34.37
CA ILE A 253 11.83 -25.03 -35.59
C ILE A 253 12.39 -25.90 -36.70
N THR A 254 11.53 -26.71 -37.34
CA THR A 254 11.88 -27.52 -38.50
C THR A 254 11.28 -26.92 -39.76
N ASN A 255 12.10 -26.64 -40.77
CA ASN A 255 11.64 -26.31 -42.10
C ASN A 255 11.40 -27.59 -42.90
N GLN A 256 10.13 -27.91 -43.16
CA GLN A 256 9.71 -29.16 -43.79
C GLN A 256 10.08 -29.24 -45.28
N LYS A 257 10.39 -28.11 -45.93
CA LYS A 257 10.77 -28.11 -47.35
C LYS A 257 12.17 -28.62 -47.60
N ASN A 258 13.08 -28.37 -46.66
CA ASN A 258 14.49 -28.74 -46.78
C ASN A 258 14.98 -29.61 -45.62
N ASN A 259 14.08 -30.02 -44.72
CA ASN A 259 14.36 -30.77 -43.50
C ASN A 259 15.44 -30.12 -42.59
N LYS A 260 15.63 -28.80 -42.70
CA LYS A 260 16.58 -28.08 -41.84
C LYS A 260 15.95 -27.83 -40.48
N ILE A 261 16.68 -28.21 -39.43
CA ILE A 261 16.26 -28.04 -38.04
C ILE A 261 17.06 -26.90 -37.42
N TYR A 262 16.36 -25.90 -36.92
CA TYR A 262 16.92 -24.79 -36.15
C TYR A 262 16.67 -25.05 -34.67
N LYS A 263 17.69 -25.56 -33.98
CA LYS A 263 17.62 -25.81 -32.54
C LYS A 263 17.65 -24.50 -31.76
N PHE A 264 16.95 -24.47 -30.63
CA PHE A 264 16.99 -23.35 -29.72
C PHE A 264 18.21 -23.44 -28.79
N ASN A 265 18.73 -22.30 -28.37
CA ASN A 265 19.79 -22.22 -27.38
C ASN A 265 19.23 -22.52 -25.98
N SER A 266 20.11 -22.87 -25.04
CA SER A 266 19.73 -23.14 -23.64
C SER A 266 19.14 -21.92 -22.91
N ASN A 267 19.48 -20.70 -23.36
CA ASN A 267 18.94 -19.45 -22.86
C ASN A 267 17.77 -18.91 -23.71
N ALA A 268 17.18 -19.74 -24.59
CA ALA A 268 16.04 -19.34 -25.40
C ALA A 268 14.80 -19.05 -24.54
N TYR A 269 14.09 -17.98 -24.87
CA TYR A 269 12.86 -17.58 -24.19
C TYR A 269 11.92 -16.81 -25.10
N VAL A 270 10.67 -16.71 -24.67
CA VAL A 270 9.71 -15.72 -25.16
C VAL A 270 9.18 -14.94 -23.97
N LYS A 271 9.20 -13.61 -24.07
CA LYS A 271 8.61 -12.72 -23.08
C LYS A 271 7.25 -12.28 -23.58
N ILE A 272 6.23 -12.56 -22.80
CA ILE A 272 4.84 -12.23 -23.12
C ILE A 272 4.28 -11.31 -22.04
N GLN A 273 3.24 -10.57 -22.39
CA GLN A 273 2.44 -9.80 -21.45
C GLN A 273 0.99 -10.27 -21.53
N LEU A 274 0.41 -10.46 -20.35
CA LEU A 274 -0.95 -10.94 -20.13
C LEU A 274 -1.72 -9.94 -19.26
N LYS A 275 -3.04 -9.99 -19.36
CA LYS A 275 -3.94 -9.42 -18.35
C LYS A 275 -4.61 -10.55 -17.59
N LEU A 276 -5.05 -10.26 -16.36
CA LEU A 276 -5.75 -11.20 -15.50
C LEU A 276 -7.20 -10.73 -15.30
N GLN A 277 -8.06 -11.63 -14.86
CA GLN A 277 -9.44 -11.32 -14.52
C GLN A 277 -9.94 -12.22 -13.39
N TYR A 278 -10.89 -11.71 -12.62
CA TYR A 278 -11.62 -12.51 -11.63
C TYR A 278 -12.79 -13.21 -12.30
N LEU A 279 -12.83 -14.54 -12.17
CA LEU A 279 -13.91 -15.38 -12.69
C LEU A 279 -14.64 -16.04 -11.52
N ASP A 280 -15.97 -16.14 -11.65
CA ASP A 280 -16.79 -16.91 -10.71
C ASP A 280 -16.34 -18.37 -10.68
N SER A 281 -16.26 -18.93 -9.47
CA SER A 281 -15.84 -20.30 -9.24
C SER A 281 -16.78 -21.00 -8.28
N SER A 282 -16.86 -22.32 -8.39
CA SER A 282 -17.36 -23.12 -7.27
C SER A 282 -16.49 -22.89 -6.04
N LYS A 283 -17.10 -23.01 -4.85
CA LYS A 283 -16.41 -22.81 -3.59
C LYS A 283 -15.45 -23.98 -3.31
N THR A 284 -14.17 -23.69 -3.28
CA THR A 284 -13.05 -24.61 -2.99
C THR A 284 -12.18 -24.14 -1.83
N ILE A 285 -12.25 -22.87 -1.44
CA ILE A 285 -11.52 -22.33 -0.27
C ILE A 285 -12.47 -22.12 0.92
N GLU A 286 -11.92 -22.23 2.12
CA GLU A 286 -12.61 -21.98 3.38
C GLU A 286 -12.02 -20.78 4.11
N ASP A 287 -12.89 -19.92 4.65
CA ASP A 287 -12.53 -18.90 5.62
C ASP A 287 -12.90 -19.38 7.03
N PRO A 288 -11.92 -19.70 7.89
CA PRO A 288 -12.20 -20.14 9.26
C PRO A 288 -12.88 -19.05 10.11
N THR A 289 -12.82 -17.80 9.67
CA THR A 289 -13.41 -16.62 10.34
C THR A 289 -14.73 -16.15 9.69
N GLY A 290 -15.19 -16.82 8.62
CA GLY A 290 -16.44 -16.52 7.93
C GLY A 290 -17.54 -17.56 8.21
N GLU A 291 -18.81 -17.18 7.99
CA GLU A 291 -19.96 -18.09 8.12
C GLU A 291 -20.06 -19.12 6.99
N GLY A 292 -19.18 -19.02 5.97
CA GLY A 292 -19.17 -19.95 4.85
C GLY A 292 -20.15 -19.59 3.74
N ASN A 293 -20.72 -18.38 3.74
CA ASN A 293 -21.69 -17.90 2.75
C ASN A 293 -21.10 -16.98 1.66
N GLY A 294 -19.78 -16.77 1.64
CA GLY A 294 -19.12 -15.95 0.60
C GLY A 294 -19.13 -16.59 -0.79
N GLN A 295 -19.18 -15.74 -1.83
CA GLN A 295 -19.04 -16.11 -3.24
C GLN A 295 -17.57 -16.20 -3.63
N GLN A 296 -17.14 -17.35 -4.15
CA GLN A 296 -15.76 -17.50 -4.58
C GLN A 296 -15.52 -16.93 -5.97
N VAL A 297 -14.47 -16.12 -6.10
CA VAL A 297 -13.89 -15.72 -7.39
C VAL A 297 -12.40 -16.04 -7.44
N ASN A 298 -11.91 -16.48 -8.60
CA ASN A 298 -10.50 -16.82 -8.82
C ASN A 298 -9.87 -15.84 -9.80
N LEU A 299 -8.67 -15.36 -9.48
CA LEU A 299 -7.86 -14.54 -10.37
C LEU A 299 -7.12 -15.45 -11.36
N MET A 300 -7.42 -15.34 -12.64
CA MET A 300 -6.88 -16.19 -13.71
C MET A 300 -6.49 -15.34 -14.91
N VAL A 301 -5.82 -15.93 -15.90
CA VAL A 301 -5.49 -15.24 -17.15
C VAL A 301 -6.75 -14.85 -17.91
N LYS A 302 -6.76 -13.63 -18.45
CA LYS A 302 -7.80 -13.18 -19.38
C LYS A 302 -7.55 -13.80 -20.77
N THR A 303 -8.57 -14.45 -21.33
CA THR A 303 -8.44 -15.25 -22.56
C THR A 303 -9.08 -14.58 -23.79
N ASP A 304 -9.89 -13.55 -23.58
CA ASP A 304 -10.55 -12.75 -24.61
C ASP A 304 -9.85 -11.40 -24.81
N ASN A 305 -10.15 -10.75 -25.95
CA ASN A 305 -9.65 -9.40 -26.21
C ASN A 305 -10.16 -8.41 -25.14
N ASP A 306 -9.36 -7.39 -24.85
CA ASP A 306 -9.80 -6.34 -23.95
C ASP A 306 -10.78 -5.35 -24.61
N ASN A 307 -11.35 -4.45 -23.80
CA ASN A 307 -12.30 -3.44 -24.26
C ASN A 307 -11.71 -2.47 -25.30
N ASN A 308 -10.39 -2.43 -25.42
CA ASN A 308 -9.65 -1.60 -26.37
C ASN A 308 -9.22 -2.41 -27.61
N GLY A 309 -9.69 -3.65 -27.73
CA GLY A 309 -9.40 -4.58 -28.83
C GLY A 309 -8.00 -5.18 -28.79
N ASN A 310 -7.27 -5.07 -27.67
CA ASN A 310 -5.95 -5.68 -27.54
C ASN A 310 -6.09 -7.19 -27.32
N ALA A 311 -5.19 -7.96 -27.94
CA ALA A 311 -5.16 -9.41 -27.83
C ALA A 311 -4.90 -9.87 -26.38
N PRO A 312 -5.36 -11.07 -25.97
CA PRO A 312 -5.09 -11.61 -24.64
C PRO A 312 -3.60 -11.81 -24.37
N VAL A 313 -2.80 -12.04 -25.42
CA VAL A 313 -1.34 -12.16 -25.34
C VAL A 313 -0.65 -11.14 -26.23
N ILE A 314 0.24 -10.36 -25.62
CA ILE A 314 1.15 -9.44 -26.32
C ILE A 314 2.55 -10.06 -26.28
N LEU A 315 3.18 -10.25 -27.44
CA LEU A 315 4.57 -10.71 -27.52
C LEU A 315 5.49 -9.50 -27.38
N ILE A 316 6.28 -9.49 -26.31
CA ILE A 316 7.21 -8.40 -25.98
C ILE A 316 8.54 -8.61 -26.68
N SER A 317 9.08 -9.82 -26.54
CA SER A 317 10.35 -10.22 -27.13
C SER A 317 10.45 -11.73 -27.26
N LEU A 318 11.36 -12.14 -28.14
CA LEU A 318 11.64 -13.52 -28.45
C LEU A 318 13.15 -13.65 -28.59
N PHE A 319 13.74 -14.71 -28.06
CA PHE A 319 15.11 -15.09 -28.36
C PHE A 319 15.17 -16.60 -28.50
N LEU A 320 15.64 -17.09 -29.65
CA LEU A 320 15.66 -18.53 -29.95
C LEU A 320 17.08 -19.08 -30.09
N SER A 321 17.84 -18.59 -31.06
CA SER A 321 19.24 -18.93 -31.27
C SER A 321 19.91 -17.88 -32.15
N GLU A 322 21.23 -17.75 -32.08
CA GLU A 322 21.94 -16.77 -32.90
C GLU A 322 21.70 -16.96 -34.41
N GLU A 323 21.51 -18.20 -34.86
CA GLU A 323 21.21 -18.49 -36.26
C GLU A 323 19.86 -17.91 -36.68
N ILE A 324 18.84 -18.03 -35.82
CA ILE A 324 17.52 -17.46 -36.06
C ILE A 324 17.57 -15.94 -35.97
N GLU A 325 18.25 -15.37 -34.98
CA GLU A 325 18.36 -13.91 -34.80
C GLU A 325 19.05 -13.23 -36.00
N LYS A 326 20.07 -13.87 -36.59
CA LYS A 326 20.77 -13.33 -37.77
C LYS A 326 19.92 -13.44 -39.06
N ASN A 327 18.91 -14.30 -39.09
CA ASN A 327 18.02 -14.48 -40.23
C ASN A 327 16.70 -13.73 -40.01
N ARG A 328 16.61 -12.50 -40.52
CA ARG A 328 15.47 -11.60 -40.31
C ARG A 328 14.11 -12.21 -40.70
N SER A 329 14.01 -12.91 -41.84
CA SER A 329 12.77 -13.59 -42.24
C SER A 329 12.38 -14.69 -41.25
N LEU A 330 13.35 -15.54 -40.87
CA LEU A 330 13.10 -16.62 -39.92
C LEU A 330 12.74 -16.08 -38.54
N LYS A 331 13.29 -14.94 -38.14
CA LYS A 331 12.93 -14.23 -36.92
C LYS A 331 11.47 -13.80 -36.93
N VAL A 332 11.01 -13.10 -37.97
CA VAL A 332 9.61 -12.66 -38.11
C VAL A 332 8.65 -13.85 -38.18
N PHE A 333 9.02 -14.92 -38.89
CA PHE A 333 8.22 -16.15 -38.90
C PHE A 333 8.12 -16.80 -37.51
N SER A 334 9.22 -16.79 -36.76
CA SER A 334 9.25 -17.31 -35.39
C SER A 334 8.36 -16.48 -34.46
N GLU A 335 8.40 -15.15 -34.56
CA GLU A 335 7.50 -14.25 -33.83
C GLU A 335 6.03 -14.53 -34.16
N THR A 336 5.71 -14.75 -35.44
CA THR A 336 4.36 -15.09 -35.91
C THR A 336 3.88 -16.42 -35.35
N ILE A 337 4.72 -17.47 -35.45
CA ILE A 337 4.45 -18.81 -34.90
C ILE A 337 4.06 -18.72 -33.43
N PHE A 338 4.87 -18.03 -32.61
CA PHE A 338 4.61 -17.96 -31.18
C PHE A 338 3.44 -17.05 -30.84
N LYS A 339 3.27 -15.91 -31.53
CA LYS A 339 2.09 -15.04 -31.37
C LYS A 339 0.79 -15.82 -31.63
N GLU A 340 0.72 -16.59 -32.71
CA GLU A 340 -0.44 -17.42 -33.04
C GLU A 340 -0.64 -18.56 -32.03
N TRP A 341 0.44 -19.26 -31.67
CA TRP A 341 0.36 -20.35 -30.69
C TRP A 341 -0.15 -19.86 -29.35
N PHE A 342 0.40 -18.76 -28.81
CA PHE A 342 -0.05 -18.21 -27.53
C PHE A 342 -1.51 -17.79 -27.58
N ASN A 343 -1.93 -17.01 -28.59
CA ASN A 343 -3.33 -16.57 -28.69
C ASN A 343 -4.31 -17.75 -28.80
N LYS A 344 -3.91 -18.85 -29.44
CA LYS A 344 -4.73 -20.06 -29.55
C LYS A 344 -4.73 -20.93 -28.28
N ASN A 345 -3.68 -20.86 -27.45
CA ASN A 345 -3.46 -21.81 -26.36
C ASN A 345 -3.41 -21.17 -24.97
N ILE A 346 -3.58 -19.85 -24.84
CA ILE A 346 -3.45 -19.15 -23.55
C ILE A 346 -4.45 -19.63 -22.50
N GLU A 347 -5.63 -20.09 -22.94
CA GLU A 347 -6.64 -20.71 -22.07
C GLU A 347 -6.13 -21.96 -21.32
N LYS A 348 -5.09 -22.63 -21.83
CA LYS A 348 -4.45 -23.78 -21.17
C LYS A 348 -3.55 -23.38 -20.00
N PHE A 349 -3.31 -22.08 -19.79
CA PHE A 349 -2.65 -21.59 -18.59
C PHE A 349 -3.70 -21.42 -17.49
N GLU A 350 -4.02 -22.53 -16.83
CA GLU A 350 -5.11 -22.65 -15.84
C GLU A 350 -4.70 -22.18 -14.43
N GLN A 351 -3.60 -21.43 -14.33
CA GLN A 351 -3.07 -20.93 -13.06
C GLN A 351 -4.08 -20.03 -12.36
N ILE A 352 -4.40 -20.39 -11.11
CA ILE A 352 -5.08 -19.50 -10.18
C ILE A 352 -4.01 -18.69 -9.46
N PHE A 353 -4.06 -17.36 -9.52
CA PHE A 353 -3.11 -16.48 -8.86
C PHE A 353 -3.55 -16.08 -7.44
N SER A 354 -4.86 -16.06 -7.18
CA SER A 354 -5.47 -15.79 -5.88
C SER A 354 -6.96 -16.15 -5.91
N SER A 355 -7.54 -16.40 -4.75
CA SER A 355 -8.98 -16.63 -4.58
C SER A 355 -9.56 -15.72 -3.49
N PHE A 356 -10.73 -15.16 -3.76
CA PHE A 356 -11.50 -14.33 -2.82
C PHE A 356 -12.81 -15.02 -2.46
N LEU A 357 -13.27 -14.84 -1.22
CA LEU A 357 -14.65 -15.07 -0.79
C LEU A 357 -15.35 -13.72 -0.62
N LEU A 358 -16.02 -13.26 -1.68
CA LEU A 358 -16.71 -11.97 -1.69
C LEU A 358 -18.02 -12.03 -0.92
N HIS A 359 -18.35 -10.90 -0.27
CA HIS A 359 -19.60 -10.73 0.49
C HIS A 359 -19.80 -11.74 1.61
N GLU A 360 -18.74 -12.35 2.09
CA GLU A 360 -18.79 -13.27 3.22
C GLU A 360 -19.21 -12.55 4.51
N THR A 361 -20.06 -13.20 5.28
CA THR A 361 -20.40 -12.74 6.63
C THR A 361 -19.32 -13.22 7.60
N ALA A 362 -18.74 -12.31 8.37
CA ALA A 362 -17.78 -12.66 9.40
C ALA A 362 -18.49 -13.35 10.57
N LYS A 363 -17.88 -14.40 11.14
CA LYS A 363 -18.37 -15.03 12.37
C LYS A 363 -18.45 -14.05 13.55
N GLY A 364 -17.54 -13.06 13.58
CA GLY A 364 -17.59 -11.95 14.50
C GLY A 364 -17.99 -10.67 13.77
N GLU A 365 -19.16 -10.10 14.11
CA GLU A 365 -19.68 -8.87 13.47
C GLU A 365 -18.67 -7.72 13.48
N ASN A 366 -17.83 -7.61 14.52
CA ASN A 366 -16.80 -6.57 14.64
C ASN A 366 -15.68 -6.67 13.61
N PHE A 367 -15.59 -7.78 12.88
CA PHE A 367 -14.61 -8.00 11.81
C PHE A 367 -15.26 -7.97 10.42
N GLN A 368 -16.56 -7.66 10.31
CA GLN A 368 -17.24 -7.59 9.02
C GLN A 368 -16.58 -6.57 8.07
N TRP A 369 -16.01 -5.49 8.63
CA TRP A 369 -15.29 -4.47 7.88
C TRP A 369 -13.97 -4.95 7.26
N LEU A 370 -13.51 -6.16 7.56
CA LEU A 370 -12.34 -6.78 6.93
C LEU A 370 -12.72 -7.70 5.76
N LYS A 371 -14.02 -8.00 5.59
CA LYS A 371 -14.47 -8.93 4.54
C LYS A 371 -14.56 -8.23 3.18
N PRO A 372 -13.97 -8.81 2.12
CA PRO A 372 -13.92 -8.19 0.82
C PRO A 372 -15.32 -8.11 0.20
N THR A 373 -15.59 -6.98 -0.43
CA THR A 373 -16.81 -6.75 -1.21
C THR A 373 -16.54 -6.53 -2.69
N THR A 374 -15.26 -6.36 -3.06
CA THR A 374 -14.79 -6.31 -4.44
C THR A 374 -13.51 -7.12 -4.55
N ALA A 375 -13.10 -7.51 -5.75
CA ALA A 375 -11.81 -8.12 -6.01
C ALA A 375 -11.08 -7.34 -7.11
N TYR A 376 -9.81 -7.04 -6.88
CA TYR A 376 -8.96 -6.34 -7.84
C TYR A 376 -7.51 -6.83 -7.70
N TYR A 377 -6.69 -6.60 -8.73
CA TYR A 377 -5.29 -7.03 -8.74
C TYR A 377 -4.40 -5.98 -9.39
N GLY A 378 -3.11 -6.08 -9.14
CA GLY A 378 -2.13 -5.20 -9.77
C GLY A 378 -0.72 -5.71 -9.51
N VAL A 379 0.21 -5.29 -10.35
CA VAL A 379 1.63 -5.55 -10.16
C VAL A 379 2.41 -4.25 -10.14
N ALA A 380 3.54 -4.22 -9.44
CA ALA A 380 4.48 -3.13 -9.59
C ALA A 380 5.92 -3.64 -9.52
N GLU A 381 6.73 -3.21 -10.47
CA GLU A 381 8.14 -3.54 -10.45
C GLU A 381 8.89 -2.70 -9.40
N ALA A 382 9.84 -3.35 -8.74
CA ALA A 382 10.73 -2.70 -7.78
C ALA A 382 12.18 -3.00 -8.11
N LYS A 383 13.06 -2.18 -7.56
CA LYS A 383 14.51 -2.28 -7.72
C LYS A 383 15.17 -2.87 -6.48
N ASP A 384 16.31 -3.52 -6.65
CA ASP A 384 17.20 -3.91 -5.56
C ASP A 384 18.02 -2.71 -5.04
N GLU A 385 18.94 -2.96 -4.12
CA GLU A 385 19.82 -1.94 -3.54
C GLU A 385 20.81 -1.35 -4.57
N ASN A 386 21.03 -2.03 -5.70
CA ASN A 386 21.89 -1.57 -6.79
C ASN A 386 21.11 -0.79 -7.86
N GLY A 387 19.79 -0.69 -7.74
CA GLY A 387 18.93 -0.02 -8.70
C GLY A 387 18.49 -0.89 -9.89
N GLU A 388 18.75 -2.20 -9.85
CA GLU A 388 18.35 -3.15 -10.89
C GLU A 388 16.99 -3.82 -10.58
N PRO A 389 16.23 -4.25 -11.59
CA PRO A 389 14.94 -4.92 -11.37
C PRO A 389 15.06 -6.14 -10.45
N SER A 390 14.19 -6.26 -9.45
CA SER A 390 14.24 -7.33 -8.44
C SER A 390 12.92 -8.06 -8.33
N LEU A 391 12.93 -9.39 -8.48
CA LEU A 391 11.73 -10.23 -8.31
C LEU A 391 11.27 -10.32 -6.85
N ASP A 392 12.22 -10.28 -5.91
CA ASP A 392 11.92 -10.35 -4.47
C ASP A 392 11.27 -9.05 -3.95
N ASN A 393 11.65 -7.90 -4.52
CA ASN A 393 11.06 -6.62 -4.14
C ASN A 393 9.81 -6.27 -4.97
N SER A 394 9.67 -6.83 -6.18
CA SER A 394 8.52 -6.56 -7.05
C SER A 394 7.25 -7.16 -6.48
N VAL A 395 6.17 -6.40 -6.57
CA VAL A 395 4.95 -6.64 -5.80
C VAL A 395 3.86 -7.19 -6.71
N PHE A 396 3.34 -8.36 -6.38
CA PHE A 396 2.06 -8.86 -6.88
C PHE A 396 0.99 -8.63 -5.82
N ALA A 397 -0.02 -7.82 -6.12
CA ALA A 397 -1.03 -7.39 -5.17
C ALA A 397 -2.43 -7.85 -5.57
N VAL A 398 -3.20 -8.24 -4.55
CA VAL A 398 -4.66 -8.34 -4.62
C VAL A 398 -5.27 -7.34 -3.66
N MET A 399 -6.33 -6.67 -4.09
CA MET A 399 -6.84 -5.45 -3.47
C MET A 399 -8.36 -5.49 -3.40
N THR A 400 -8.93 -4.86 -2.38
CA THR A 400 -10.38 -4.90 -2.16
C THR A 400 -10.90 -3.62 -1.53
N MET A 401 -12.17 -3.33 -1.82
CA MET A 401 -13.02 -2.50 -1.01
C MET A 401 -13.80 -3.39 -0.04
N VAL A 402 -14.08 -2.87 1.14
CA VAL A 402 -14.89 -3.56 2.18
C VAL A 402 -16.14 -2.75 2.46
N GLU A 403 -17.15 -3.40 3.06
CA GLU A 403 -18.45 -2.77 3.39
C GLU A 403 -19.16 -2.10 2.19
N LYS A 404 -18.90 -2.59 0.97
CA LYS A 404 -19.48 -2.06 -0.28
C LYS A 404 -19.14 -0.58 -0.50
N ARG A 405 -18.00 -0.11 0.03
CA ARG A 405 -17.51 1.24 -0.25
C ARG A 405 -17.20 1.39 -1.72
N GLU A 406 -17.60 2.53 -2.28
CA GLU A 406 -17.39 2.85 -3.68
C GLU A 406 -15.94 3.35 -3.89
N ASN A 407 -15.21 2.71 -4.80
CA ASN A 407 -13.98 3.27 -5.36
C ASN A 407 -14.33 3.95 -6.68
N LYS A 408 -14.36 5.28 -6.70
CA LYS A 408 -14.77 6.06 -7.88
C LYS A 408 -13.78 5.99 -9.04
N ASN A 409 -12.50 5.77 -8.72
CA ASN A 409 -11.41 5.73 -9.69
C ASN A 409 -10.56 4.49 -9.41
N PRO A 410 -11.08 3.28 -9.66
CA PRO A 410 -10.34 2.05 -9.40
C PRO A 410 -9.08 2.05 -10.26
N THR A 411 -7.94 1.72 -9.65
CA THR A 411 -6.65 1.67 -10.31
C THR A 411 -5.97 0.35 -10.04
N HIS A 412 -5.27 -0.18 -11.06
CA HIS A 412 -4.39 -1.33 -10.89
C HIS A 412 -3.02 -0.95 -10.32
N GLY A 413 -2.73 0.35 -10.17
CA GLY A 413 -1.46 0.81 -9.60
C GLY A 413 -1.23 0.22 -8.21
N VAL A 414 0.03 -0.15 -7.95
CA VAL A 414 0.48 -0.68 -6.65
C VAL A 414 1.70 0.12 -6.21
N ASP A 415 1.80 0.38 -4.91
CA ASP A 415 3.00 0.98 -4.33
C ASP A 415 4.13 -0.05 -4.30
N ASN A 416 5.14 0.12 -5.16
CA ASN A 416 6.26 -0.81 -5.30
C ASN A 416 7.19 -0.87 -4.08
N ARG A 417 6.98 -0.02 -3.07
CA ARG A 417 7.78 0.03 -1.84
C ARG A 417 7.24 -0.87 -0.74
N LEU A 418 6.07 -1.50 -0.92
CA LEU A 418 5.38 -2.28 0.13
C LEU A 418 6.26 -3.39 0.71
N LEU A 419 6.85 -4.24 -0.15
CA LEU A 419 7.71 -5.34 0.30
C LEU A 419 9.04 -4.83 0.87
N GLN A 420 9.64 -3.82 0.24
CA GLN A 420 10.85 -3.17 0.75
C GLN A 420 10.63 -2.57 2.16
N ALA A 421 9.44 -2.02 2.41
CA ALA A 421 9.09 -1.41 3.68
C ALA A 421 8.93 -2.45 4.81
N VAL A 422 8.64 -3.71 4.50
CA VAL A 422 8.48 -4.77 5.52
C VAL A 422 9.70 -5.63 5.73
N LYS A 423 10.78 -5.45 4.95
CA LYS A 423 12.03 -6.19 5.15
C LYS A 423 12.50 -6.11 6.60
N ASN A 424 12.68 -7.28 7.22
CA ASN A 424 13.21 -7.42 8.58
C ASN A 424 14.76 -7.51 8.53
N GLU A 425 15.41 -7.65 9.68
CA GLU A 425 16.89 -7.77 9.74
C GLU A 425 17.43 -9.02 9.00
N LYS A 426 16.59 -10.03 8.75
CA LYS A 426 16.93 -11.27 8.08
C LYS A 426 16.56 -11.29 6.59
N ASP A 427 15.91 -10.23 6.11
CA ASP A 427 15.29 -10.12 4.79
C ASP A 427 14.42 -11.31 4.39
N THR A 428 13.63 -11.84 5.33
CA THR A 428 12.79 -13.03 5.09
C THR A 428 11.34 -12.72 4.78
N ASN A 429 10.89 -11.46 4.90
CA ASN A 429 9.50 -11.10 4.63
C ASN A 429 9.26 -11.01 3.12
N ASP A 430 8.46 -11.94 2.58
CA ASP A 430 8.09 -12.03 1.17
C ASP A 430 6.62 -11.63 0.91
N SER A 431 5.89 -11.26 1.96
CA SER A 431 4.47 -10.91 1.90
C SER A 431 4.11 -9.77 2.86
N ALA A 432 3.08 -9.00 2.49
CA ALA A 432 2.58 -7.91 3.30
C ALA A 432 1.07 -7.70 3.14
N LEU A 433 0.46 -7.17 4.20
CA LEU A 433 -0.94 -6.77 4.26
C LEU A 433 -1.01 -5.30 4.67
N GLY A 434 -1.68 -4.49 3.87
CA GLY A 434 -1.92 -3.08 4.11
C GLY A 434 -3.40 -2.79 4.39
N ILE A 435 -3.66 -1.87 5.32
CA ILE A 435 -4.99 -1.31 5.59
C ILE A 435 -4.91 0.21 5.48
N ASP A 436 -5.84 0.80 4.74
CA ASP A 436 -5.94 2.24 4.55
C ASP A 436 -6.06 2.97 5.89
N MET A 437 -5.38 4.11 6.03
CA MET A 437 -5.25 4.78 7.32
C MET A 437 -6.56 5.42 7.82
N PRO A 438 -7.32 6.14 6.97
CA PRO A 438 -8.70 6.53 7.29
C PRO A 438 -9.58 5.35 7.76
N LEU A 439 -9.51 4.21 7.07
CA LEU A 439 -10.24 3.01 7.50
C LEU A 439 -9.79 2.51 8.88
N PHE A 440 -8.47 2.43 9.10
CA PHE A 440 -7.90 2.05 10.39
C PHE A 440 -8.39 2.99 11.50
N VAL A 441 -8.39 4.30 11.28
CA VAL A 441 -8.94 5.26 12.26
C VAL A 441 -10.41 5.00 12.51
N GLU A 442 -11.21 4.83 11.46
CA GLU A 442 -12.64 4.61 11.57
C GLU A 442 -13.04 3.33 12.32
N LYS A 443 -12.34 2.22 12.06
CA LYS A 443 -12.76 0.90 12.57
C LYS A 443 -11.99 0.46 13.80
N TRP A 444 -10.72 0.87 13.91
CA TRP A 444 -9.86 0.55 15.05
C TRP A 444 -9.85 1.66 16.09
N LEU A 445 -9.55 2.90 15.68
CA LEU A 445 -9.30 3.99 16.63
C LEU A 445 -10.58 4.51 17.30
N VAL A 446 -11.70 4.54 16.57
CA VAL A 446 -13.02 4.91 17.13
C VAL A 446 -13.43 4.00 18.28
N GLN A 447 -13.12 2.71 18.20
CA GLN A 447 -13.41 1.80 19.31
C GLN A 447 -12.55 2.11 20.54
N GLY A 448 -11.32 2.56 20.31
CA GLY A 448 -10.45 3.03 21.37
C GLY A 448 -10.98 4.28 22.07
N LEU A 449 -11.60 5.20 21.32
CA LEU A 449 -12.23 6.41 21.87
C LEU A 449 -13.29 6.08 22.94
N ASN A 450 -14.10 5.04 22.71
CA ASN A 450 -15.12 4.61 23.67
C ASN A 450 -14.48 4.20 25.02
N ILE A 451 -13.34 3.51 24.97
CA ILE A 451 -12.58 3.08 26.15
C ILE A 451 -11.96 4.27 26.89
N LEU A 452 -11.65 5.36 26.18
CA LEU A 452 -11.11 6.58 26.80
C LEU A 452 -12.10 7.25 27.77
N GLN A 453 -13.41 7.11 27.51
CA GLN A 453 -14.49 7.70 28.31
C GLN A 453 -14.35 9.22 28.51
N VAL A 454 -13.86 9.94 27.48
CA VAL A 454 -13.74 11.40 27.49
C VAL A 454 -15.08 12.07 27.20
N GLY A 455 -15.93 11.40 26.43
CA GLY A 455 -17.27 11.84 26.09
C GLY A 455 -18.10 10.70 25.52
N THR A 456 -19.35 11.00 25.15
CA THR A 456 -20.20 10.07 24.42
C THR A 456 -19.87 10.09 22.92
N PRO A 457 -20.07 8.99 22.17
CA PRO A 457 -19.71 8.92 20.75
C PRO A 457 -20.24 10.07 19.88
N ASP A 458 -21.46 10.54 20.15
CA ASP A 458 -22.10 11.62 19.39
C ASP A 458 -21.40 12.99 19.53
N GLU A 459 -20.64 13.19 20.60
CA GLU A 459 -19.86 14.42 20.85
C GLU A 459 -18.61 14.50 19.94
N PHE A 460 -18.29 13.45 19.18
CA PHE A 460 -17.10 13.38 18.34
C PHE A 460 -17.40 13.29 16.84
N GLU A 461 -16.50 13.85 16.03
CA GLU A 461 -16.48 13.78 14.57
C GLU A 461 -15.11 13.36 14.05
N LYS A 462 -15.09 12.76 12.86
CA LYS A 462 -13.85 12.55 12.10
C LYS A 462 -13.51 13.83 11.32
N THR A 463 -12.24 14.14 11.22
CA THR A 463 -11.71 15.18 10.33
C THR A 463 -11.92 14.79 8.86
N SER A 464 -11.89 15.77 7.95
CA SER A 464 -12.19 15.57 6.53
C SER A 464 -11.22 14.61 5.82
N ASN A 465 -9.98 14.50 6.29
CA ASN A 465 -9.00 13.54 5.78
C ASN A 465 -9.11 12.16 6.44
N GLY A 466 -10.01 11.98 7.42
CA GLY A 466 -10.24 10.74 8.14
C GLY A 466 -9.14 10.33 9.13
N LEU A 467 -8.08 11.14 9.33
CA LEU A 467 -6.91 10.74 10.13
C LEU A 467 -7.03 11.08 11.62
N PHE A 468 -7.98 11.93 12.00
CA PHE A 468 -8.24 12.32 13.38
C PHE A 468 -9.72 12.26 13.72
N ILE A 469 -9.99 11.88 14.97
CA ILE A 469 -11.27 12.03 15.67
C ILE A 469 -11.12 13.22 16.63
N GLN A 470 -12.10 14.12 16.64
CA GLN A 470 -12.11 15.32 17.47
C GLN A 470 -13.49 15.60 18.06
N ASN A 471 -13.56 16.36 19.15
CA ASN A 471 -14.84 16.76 19.72
C ASN A 471 -15.52 17.86 18.87
N LYS A 472 -16.81 17.69 18.57
CA LYS A 472 -17.63 18.65 17.80
C LYS A 472 -17.92 19.91 18.59
N GLU A 473 -18.23 19.75 19.87
CA GLU A 473 -18.68 20.80 20.76
C GLU A 473 -17.82 20.84 22.02
N LYS A 474 -18.03 21.86 22.85
CA LYS A 474 -17.39 21.96 24.16
C LYS A 474 -17.85 20.81 25.05
N ILE A 475 -16.90 20.04 25.60
CA ILE A 475 -17.19 18.90 26.48
C ILE A 475 -16.69 19.17 27.91
N GLU A 476 -17.45 18.73 28.91
CA GLU A 476 -16.97 18.65 30.29
C GLU A 476 -16.03 17.44 30.42
N PHE A 477 -14.74 17.70 30.60
CA PHE A 477 -13.73 16.66 30.82
C PHE A 477 -13.90 15.99 32.20
N GLY A 478 -14.47 16.73 33.14
CA GLY A 478 -14.98 16.22 34.40
C GLY A 478 -14.72 17.16 35.57
N LYS A 479 -15.21 16.75 36.73
CA LYS A 479 -15.02 17.45 38.00
C LYS A 479 -13.62 17.24 38.54
N ILE A 480 -12.97 18.34 38.93
CA ILE A 480 -11.63 18.32 39.51
C ILE A 480 -11.49 19.19 40.76
N TYR A 481 -10.58 18.83 41.65
CA TYR A 481 -10.18 19.68 42.77
C TYR A 481 -9.29 20.81 42.27
N ASN A 482 -9.67 22.05 42.60
CA ASN A 482 -8.85 23.24 42.36
C ASN A 482 -7.92 23.53 43.56
N ALA A 483 -7.18 24.65 43.56
CA ALA A 483 -6.22 24.93 44.65
C ALA A 483 -6.86 25.18 46.02
N LEU A 484 -8.17 25.43 46.07
CA LEU A 484 -8.93 25.60 47.31
C LEU A 484 -9.61 24.30 47.76
N ASP A 485 -9.21 23.16 47.18
CA ASP A 485 -9.85 21.85 47.36
C ASP A 485 -11.36 21.86 47.07
N THR A 486 -11.81 22.82 46.24
CA THR A 486 -13.20 22.89 45.76
C THR A 486 -13.34 22.18 44.43
N LEU A 487 -14.48 21.51 44.26
CA LEU A 487 -14.76 20.72 43.07
C LEU A 487 -15.31 21.63 41.96
N VAL A 488 -14.56 21.79 40.87
CA VAL A 488 -14.93 22.63 39.74
C VAL A 488 -14.99 21.80 38.45
N PRO A 489 -15.84 22.17 37.47
CA PRO A 489 -15.81 21.55 36.16
C PRO A 489 -14.55 21.95 35.39
N SER A 490 -13.99 20.99 34.67
CA SER A 490 -12.97 21.22 33.64
C SER A 490 -13.55 20.97 32.25
N HIS A 491 -13.10 21.72 31.25
CA HIS A 491 -13.67 21.70 29.90
C HIS A 491 -12.62 21.67 28.81
N ILE A 492 -13.00 21.05 27.69
CA ILE A 492 -12.26 21.08 26.43
C ILE A 492 -13.17 21.72 25.39
N ASP A 493 -12.73 22.82 24.78
CA ASP A 493 -13.51 23.51 23.75
C ASP A 493 -13.57 22.72 22.44
N SER A 494 -14.49 23.08 21.54
CA SER A 494 -14.68 22.41 20.24
C SER A 494 -13.34 22.25 19.48
N LYS A 495 -13.11 21.05 18.92
CA LYS A 495 -11.91 20.67 18.13
C LYS A 495 -10.58 20.67 18.89
N LYS A 496 -10.62 20.73 20.23
CA LYS A 496 -9.43 20.80 21.09
C LYS A 496 -9.05 19.46 21.71
N PHE A 497 -9.91 18.45 21.66
CA PHE A 497 -9.52 17.05 21.82
C PHE A 497 -9.26 16.43 20.46
N LYS A 498 -8.13 15.73 20.29
CA LYS A 498 -7.81 14.99 19.06
C LYS A 498 -7.20 13.63 19.41
N LEU A 499 -7.73 12.59 18.78
CA LEU A 499 -7.19 11.24 18.78
C LEU A 499 -7.03 10.80 17.32
N GLY A 500 -5.81 10.53 16.87
CA GLY A 500 -5.59 10.26 15.44
C GLY A 500 -4.19 9.79 15.11
N ILE A 501 -3.82 9.96 13.84
CA ILE A 501 -2.51 9.61 13.30
C ILE A 501 -1.87 10.84 12.66
N THR A 502 -0.62 11.11 13.00
CA THR A 502 0.24 12.04 12.26
C THR A 502 1.66 11.51 12.23
N ASN A 503 2.39 11.76 11.13
CA ASN A 503 3.79 11.34 10.96
C ASN A 503 4.01 9.85 11.28
N ASN A 504 3.05 8.99 10.93
CA ASN A 504 3.11 7.55 11.20
C ASN A 504 3.19 7.19 12.68
N GLN A 505 2.51 7.98 13.50
CA GLN A 505 2.38 7.77 14.94
C GLN A 505 0.95 8.05 15.34
N LEU A 506 0.46 7.30 16.32
CA LEU A 506 -0.77 7.61 17.00
C LEU A 506 -0.54 8.83 17.88
N VAL A 507 -1.54 9.70 17.98
CA VAL A 507 -1.44 10.92 18.78
C VAL A 507 -2.70 11.10 19.60
N LEU A 508 -2.49 11.35 20.89
CA LEU A 508 -3.47 11.97 21.77
C LEU A 508 -3.04 13.43 21.98
N ASP A 509 -3.91 14.36 21.61
CA ASP A 509 -3.70 15.81 21.74
C ASP A 509 -4.91 16.42 22.46
N ILE A 510 -4.66 17.11 23.56
CA ILE A 510 -5.62 17.96 24.26
C ILE A 510 -5.03 19.35 24.30
N GLU A 511 -5.63 20.26 23.55
CA GLU A 511 -5.27 21.67 23.55
C GLU A 511 -6.17 22.41 24.54
N ASP A 512 -5.62 23.35 25.30
CA ASP A 512 -6.38 24.31 26.10
C ASP A 512 -7.45 23.70 27.03
N LEU A 513 -7.06 22.70 27.82
CA LEU A 513 -7.91 22.15 28.89
C LEU A 513 -8.06 23.21 30.00
N THR A 514 -9.30 23.66 30.23
CA THR A 514 -9.59 24.79 31.10
C THR A 514 -10.37 24.44 32.36
N TRP A 515 -10.10 25.15 33.47
CA TRP A 515 -10.90 25.10 34.70
C TRP A 515 -10.67 26.34 35.57
N GLU A 516 -11.59 26.61 36.50
CA GLU A 516 -11.41 27.67 37.49
C GLU A 516 -10.48 27.20 38.61
N HIS A 517 -9.22 27.64 38.56
CA HIS A 517 -8.21 27.16 39.49
C HIS A 517 -8.28 27.84 40.87
N THR A 518 -8.51 29.15 40.87
CA THR A 518 -8.94 29.96 42.03
C THR A 518 -9.86 31.06 41.51
N PRO A 519 -10.63 31.75 42.36
CA PRO A 519 -11.48 32.86 41.90
C PRO A 519 -10.70 33.86 41.04
N GLY A 520 -11.10 33.99 39.77
CA GLY A 520 -10.47 34.88 38.79
C GLY A 520 -9.21 34.37 38.11
N ILE A 521 -8.75 33.13 38.36
CA ILE A 521 -7.61 32.51 37.67
C ILE A 521 -8.07 31.23 36.97
N ILE A 522 -7.99 31.23 35.64
CA ILE A 522 -8.28 30.05 34.82
C ILE A 522 -6.97 29.27 34.59
N GLY A 523 -7.01 27.97 34.86
CA GLY A 523 -5.93 27.06 34.51
C GLY A 523 -6.04 26.69 33.03
N HIS A 524 -4.91 26.65 32.33
CA HIS A 524 -4.80 26.23 30.93
C HIS A 524 -3.73 25.17 30.80
N VAL A 525 -4.07 24.01 30.25
CA VAL A 525 -3.15 22.89 30.06
C VAL A 525 -3.27 22.33 28.65
N ASP A 526 -2.14 22.25 27.96
CA ASP A 526 -2.01 21.39 26.78
C ASP A 526 -1.38 20.06 27.19
N TYR A 527 -1.90 18.95 26.67
CA TYR A 527 -1.31 17.62 26.80
C TYR A 527 -1.16 16.97 25.43
N LYS A 528 0.04 16.50 25.13
CA LYS A 528 0.33 15.81 23.87
C LYS A 528 1.23 14.62 24.07
N GLN A 529 0.84 13.48 23.51
CA GLN A 529 1.61 12.23 23.53
C GLN A 529 1.52 11.50 22.18
N TYR A 530 2.67 11.00 21.73
CA TYR A 530 2.82 10.20 20.53
C TYR A 530 3.01 8.73 20.90
N TYR A 531 2.47 7.81 20.11
CA TYR A 531 2.66 6.37 20.32
C TYR A 531 3.08 5.70 19.01
N ASN A 532 4.11 4.88 19.09
CA ASN A 532 4.50 3.95 18.05
C ASN A 532 3.78 2.62 18.28
N LEU A 533 3.21 2.04 17.23
CA LEU A 533 2.68 0.67 17.27
C LEU A 533 3.80 -0.30 16.93
N ASN A 534 4.15 -1.19 17.87
CA ASN A 534 5.23 -2.16 17.69
C ASN A 534 4.72 -3.58 17.92
N LEU A 535 5.00 -4.48 16.99
CA LEU A 535 4.77 -5.91 17.18
C LEU A 535 5.90 -6.51 18.02
N LYS A 536 5.56 -7.29 19.05
CA LYS A 536 6.53 -7.94 19.93
C LYS A 536 6.29 -9.43 20.07
N SER A 537 7.40 -10.15 20.11
CA SER A 537 7.52 -11.57 20.42
C SER A 537 8.72 -11.76 21.34
N GLY A 538 8.68 -12.73 22.25
CA GLY A 538 9.77 -13.01 23.17
C GLY A 538 9.35 -13.80 24.40
N VAL A 539 10.12 -13.67 25.48
CA VAL A 539 9.83 -14.26 26.79
C VAL A 539 9.51 -13.14 27.77
N ASP A 540 8.41 -13.27 28.50
CA ASP A 540 7.98 -12.25 29.47
C ASP A 540 8.60 -12.45 30.87
N LYS A 541 8.21 -11.63 31.85
CA LYS A 541 8.75 -11.74 33.22
C LYS A 541 8.31 -12.99 33.97
N LEU A 542 7.32 -13.74 33.47
CA LEU A 542 6.91 -15.04 34.00
C LEU A 542 7.74 -16.19 33.40
N GLY A 543 8.68 -15.89 32.50
CA GLY A 543 9.41 -16.91 31.75
C GLY A 543 8.56 -17.58 30.67
N LYS A 544 7.41 -16.99 30.29
CA LYS A 544 6.53 -17.55 29.27
C LYS A 544 6.78 -16.89 27.91
N GLU A 545 6.83 -17.73 26.88
CA GLU A 545 6.90 -17.25 25.50
C GLU A 545 5.60 -16.58 25.08
N TYR A 546 5.72 -15.55 24.25
CA TYR A 546 4.62 -14.86 23.59
C TYR A 546 5.03 -14.47 22.18
N LYS A 547 4.06 -14.39 21.27
CA LYS A 547 4.27 -13.98 19.88
C LYS A 547 3.19 -13.00 19.43
N ASN A 548 3.57 -12.10 18.54
CA ASN A 548 2.69 -11.21 17.79
C ASN A 548 1.76 -10.36 18.68
N VAL A 549 2.30 -9.82 19.78
CA VAL A 549 1.56 -8.89 20.65
C VAL A 549 1.84 -7.46 20.20
N LEU A 550 0.80 -6.73 19.80
CA LEU A 550 0.92 -5.36 19.29
C LEU A 550 0.92 -4.35 20.44
N ILE A 551 2.08 -3.86 20.84
CA ILE A 551 2.21 -2.95 21.98
C ILE A 551 2.35 -1.50 21.51
N PRO A 552 1.47 -0.59 21.97
CA PRO A 552 1.70 0.84 21.81
C PRO A 552 2.82 1.28 22.75
N GLU A 553 3.89 1.84 22.20
CA GLU A 553 4.99 2.41 22.95
C GLU A 553 4.95 3.93 22.85
N GLU A 554 4.94 4.60 24.00
CA GLU A 554 5.10 6.05 24.06
C GLU A 554 6.40 6.47 23.36
N ASP A 555 6.28 7.37 22.39
CA ASP A 555 7.41 8.02 21.74
C ASP A 555 7.63 9.43 22.28
N GLY A 556 8.89 9.79 22.47
CA GLY A 556 9.27 11.03 23.14
C GLY A 556 8.79 11.11 24.60
N ASN A 557 8.66 12.33 25.12
CA ASN A 557 8.12 12.57 26.45
C ASN A 557 6.77 13.26 26.28
N ALA A 558 5.73 12.80 27.00
CA ALA A 558 4.51 13.57 27.17
C ALA A 558 4.89 14.99 27.59
N THR A 559 4.38 15.97 26.85
CA THR A 559 4.58 17.38 27.16
C THR A 559 3.32 17.94 27.77
N LEU A 560 3.45 18.54 28.95
CA LEU A 560 2.45 19.44 29.47
C LEU A 560 2.91 20.87 29.28
N THR A 561 2.05 21.67 28.70
CA THR A 561 2.32 23.10 28.55
C THR A 561 1.36 23.89 29.42
N PHE A 562 1.92 24.79 30.22
CA PHE A 562 1.18 25.85 30.90
C PHE A 562 1.58 27.19 30.29
N THR A 563 0.59 28.02 29.94
CA THR A 563 0.82 29.34 29.35
C THR A 563 0.19 30.41 30.25
N TYR A 564 0.96 31.46 30.53
CA TYR A 564 0.55 32.61 31.35
C TYR A 564 1.03 33.90 30.71
N THR A 565 0.40 35.04 31.00
CA THR A 565 1.01 36.34 30.67
C THR A 565 2.26 36.56 31.52
N GLU A 566 3.24 37.27 30.99
CA GLU A 566 4.49 37.60 31.71
C GLU A 566 4.19 38.36 33.00
N THR A 567 3.23 39.29 32.95
CA THR A 567 2.75 40.07 34.09
C THR A 567 2.15 39.19 35.18
N GLU A 568 1.30 38.21 34.84
CA GLU A 568 0.71 37.29 35.80
C GLU A 568 1.75 36.31 36.35
N TYR A 569 2.64 35.81 35.50
CA TYR A 569 3.70 34.90 35.90
C TYR A 569 4.60 35.51 36.95
N TYR A 570 5.09 36.73 36.76
CA TYR A 570 5.96 37.37 37.75
C TYR A 570 5.21 37.82 39.00
N LYS A 571 3.95 38.26 38.87
CA LYS A 571 3.11 38.60 40.02
C LYS A 571 2.81 37.39 40.92
N TRP A 572 2.63 36.22 40.32
CA TRP A 572 2.20 35.00 40.99
C TRP A 572 3.17 33.83 40.83
N THR A 573 4.48 34.08 40.67
CA THR A 573 5.46 33.03 40.29
C THR A 573 5.42 31.84 41.23
N LYS A 574 5.42 32.08 42.55
CA LYS A 574 5.38 31.01 43.54
C LYS A 574 4.12 30.16 43.38
N LEU A 575 2.96 30.82 43.31
CA LEU A 575 1.66 30.17 43.11
C LEU A 575 1.65 29.36 41.80
N ILE A 576 1.99 29.97 40.66
CA ILE A 576 2.01 29.29 39.35
C ILE A 576 2.97 28.09 39.34
N THR A 577 4.15 28.20 39.95
CA THR A 577 5.09 27.07 40.03
C THR A 577 4.59 25.94 40.93
N GLU A 578 3.88 26.27 42.01
CA GLU A 578 3.22 25.29 42.89
C GLU A 578 2.03 24.62 42.18
N ILE A 579 1.30 25.36 41.35
CA ILE A 579 0.20 24.85 40.53
C ILE A 579 0.72 23.85 39.50
N ALA A 580 1.70 24.25 38.68
CA ALA A 580 2.29 23.39 37.68
C ALA A 580 2.89 22.13 38.33
N ALA A 581 3.58 22.29 39.46
CA ALA A 581 4.12 21.17 40.25
C ALA A 581 2.99 20.25 40.74
N GLY A 582 1.88 20.81 41.23
CA GLY A 582 0.74 20.03 41.70
C GLY A 582 0.09 19.19 40.61
N ILE A 583 -0.11 19.77 39.44
CA ILE A 583 -0.71 19.08 38.30
C ILE A 583 0.18 17.94 37.84
N VAL A 584 1.47 18.21 37.63
CA VAL A 584 2.43 17.22 37.17
C VAL A 584 2.65 16.10 38.20
N CYS A 585 2.75 16.45 39.49
CA CYS A 585 2.80 15.46 40.55
C CYS A 585 1.54 14.61 40.59
N SER A 586 0.37 15.18 40.33
CA SER A 586 -0.88 14.43 40.36
C SER A 586 -1.03 13.44 39.18
N ILE A 587 -0.41 13.73 38.03
CA ILE A 587 -0.23 12.73 36.95
C ILE A 587 0.70 11.61 37.43
N GLY A 588 1.78 11.99 38.13
CA GLY A 588 2.79 11.07 38.62
C GLY A 588 2.55 10.47 40.00
N ALA A 589 1.39 10.63 40.63
CA ALA A 589 1.11 10.08 41.97
C ALA A 589 -0.36 9.72 42.19
N GLY A 590 -1.27 10.21 41.35
CA GLY A 590 -2.73 10.07 41.52
C GLY A 590 -3.32 10.88 42.69
N PHE A 591 -2.53 11.32 43.67
CA PHE A 591 -2.98 12.13 44.81
C PHE A 591 -2.83 13.64 44.60
N ALA A 592 -3.58 14.43 45.39
CA ALA A 592 -3.47 15.89 45.44
C ALA A 592 -2.09 16.34 45.96
N PHE A 593 -1.55 17.43 45.42
CA PHE A 593 -0.24 17.99 45.77
C PHE A 593 -0.05 18.19 47.27
N GLY A 594 -1.13 18.56 47.98
CA GLY A 594 -1.17 18.74 49.43
C GLY A 594 -0.69 17.51 50.21
N ALA A 595 -0.94 16.30 49.72
CA ALA A 595 -0.60 15.04 50.37
C ALA A 595 0.87 14.59 50.17
N LEU A 596 1.66 15.30 49.35
CA LEU A 596 3.04 14.93 49.08
C LEU A 596 3.98 15.28 50.24
N ALA A 597 4.96 14.40 50.47
CA ALA A 597 6.05 14.66 51.40
C ALA A 597 6.80 15.97 51.04
N PRO A 598 7.22 16.79 52.02
CA PRO A 598 7.86 18.09 51.77
C PRO A 598 9.06 18.02 50.81
N ARG A 599 9.85 16.95 50.90
CA ARG A 599 10.99 16.71 50.00
C ARG A 599 10.57 16.61 48.52
N LEU A 600 9.46 15.92 48.24
CA LEU A 600 8.94 15.75 46.88
C LEU A 600 8.36 17.06 46.34
N LYS A 601 7.66 17.83 47.19
CA LYS A 601 7.17 19.18 46.84
C LYS A 601 8.31 20.11 46.41
N ASN A 602 9.43 20.09 47.14
CA ASN A 602 10.61 20.90 46.82
C ASN A 602 11.27 20.48 45.50
N ILE A 603 11.38 19.17 45.24
CA ILE A 603 11.92 18.66 43.96
C ILE A 603 11.05 19.11 42.79
N ALA A 604 9.73 18.97 42.91
CA ALA A 604 8.79 19.30 41.86
C ALA A 604 8.76 20.81 41.56
N THR A 605 8.67 21.66 42.58
CA THR A 605 8.68 23.12 42.41
C THR A 605 10.01 23.63 41.83
N THR A 606 11.14 23.05 42.23
CA THR A 606 12.46 23.38 41.65
C THR A 606 12.51 23.02 40.16
N PHE A 607 12.02 21.82 39.80
CA PHE A 607 11.93 21.42 38.38
C PHE A 607 11.07 22.40 37.56
N MET A 608 9.93 22.86 38.10
CA MET A 608 9.07 23.80 37.37
C MET A 608 9.74 25.14 37.09
N LYS A 609 10.54 25.64 38.03
CA LYS A 609 11.35 26.85 37.82
C LYS A 609 12.40 26.64 36.73
N ASP A 610 13.05 25.48 36.71
CA ASP A 610 14.09 25.15 35.71
C ASP A 610 13.54 25.10 34.27
N VAL A 611 12.27 24.73 34.10
CA VAL A 611 11.65 24.53 32.78
C VAL A 611 10.75 25.68 32.32
N ALA A 612 10.55 26.71 33.15
CA ALA A 612 9.82 27.91 32.78
C ALA A 612 10.66 28.78 31.83
N LYS A 613 10.08 29.20 30.71
CA LYS A 613 10.75 30.04 29.70
C LYS A 613 9.86 31.17 29.23
N LYS A 614 10.47 32.32 28.97
CA LYS A 614 9.81 33.46 28.30
C LYS A 614 9.66 33.15 26.81
N MET A 615 8.48 33.38 26.26
CA MET A 615 8.22 33.38 24.83
C MET A 615 8.12 34.82 24.29
N GLY A 616 8.27 34.99 22.98
CA GLY A 616 7.95 36.25 22.32
C GLY A 616 6.51 36.69 22.61
N ASN A 617 6.25 38.01 22.60
CA ASN A 617 4.97 38.65 22.91
C ASN A 617 4.54 38.67 24.41
N GLY A 618 5.48 38.60 25.35
CA GLY A 618 5.17 38.80 26.78
C GLY A 618 4.37 37.66 27.40
N LEU A 619 4.61 36.42 26.95
CA LEU A 619 4.03 35.20 27.51
C LEU A 619 5.12 34.37 28.20
N MET A 620 4.75 33.68 29.27
CA MET A 620 5.57 32.68 29.95
C MET A 620 5.02 31.28 29.69
N LYS A 621 5.89 30.35 29.31
CA LYS A 621 5.53 28.96 29.01
C LYS A 621 6.33 28.01 29.91
N ILE A 622 5.63 27.12 30.60
CA ILE A 622 6.24 26.01 31.36
C ILE A 622 6.01 24.73 30.56
N VAL A 623 7.07 24.14 30.02
CA VAL A 623 6.99 22.88 29.26
C VAL A 623 7.58 21.75 30.09
N VAL A 624 6.73 20.83 30.52
CA VAL A 624 7.11 19.74 31.42
C VAL A 624 7.21 18.43 30.63
N PRO A 625 8.43 17.92 30.35
CA PRO A 625 8.63 16.58 29.85
C PRO A 625 8.43 15.56 30.97
N MET A 626 7.31 14.83 30.95
CA MET A 626 6.88 13.97 32.05
C MET A 626 7.89 12.91 32.47
N LYS A 627 8.55 12.25 31.51
CA LYS A 627 9.57 11.24 31.81
C LYS A 627 10.74 11.79 32.63
N LYS A 628 11.27 12.96 32.23
CA LYS A 628 12.37 13.62 32.96
C LYS A 628 11.94 14.03 34.36
N PHE A 629 10.68 14.45 34.50
CA PHE A 629 10.10 14.75 35.80
C PHE A 629 10.04 13.50 36.69
N LEU A 630 9.47 12.39 36.19
CA LEU A 630 9.37 11.13 36.92
C LEU A 630 10.74 10.55 37.28
N GLU A 631 11.73 10.66 36.39
CA GLU A 631 13.13 10.28 36.66
C GLU A 631 13.71 11.07 37.83
N ARG A 632 13.46 12.39 37.92
CA ARG A 632 13.88 13.21 39.07
C ARG A 632 13.17 12.85 40.37
N MET A 633 11.92 12.38 40.29
CA MET A 633 11.12 11.99 41.46
C MET A 633 11.47 10.58 41.98
N GLY A 634 12.03 9.72 41.12
CA GLY A 634 12.55 8.40 41.45
C GLY A 634 11.54 7.25 41.22
N ILE A 635 12.08 6.02 41.13
CA ILE A 635 11.35 4.82 40.71
C ILE A 635 10.19 4.46 41.65
N LYS A 636 10.36 4.60 42.97
CA LYS A 636 9.29 4.28 43.94
C LYS A 636 8.06 5.17 43.74
N PHE A 637 8.27 6.47 43.55
CA PHE A 637 7.21 7.43 43.27
C PHE A 637 6.50 7.06 41.97
N SER A 638 7.26 6.81 40.90
CA SER A 638 6.71 6.41 39.61
C SER A 638 5.90 5.11 39.65
N ARG A 639 6.23 4.16 40.55
CA ARG A 639 5.47 2.91 40.68
C ARG A 639 4.14 3.13 41.41
N GLN A 640 4.18 3.84 42.54
CA GLN A 640 2.96 4.19 43.29
C GLN A 640 1.99 5.00 42.43
N ALA A 641 2.51 5.90 41.60
CA ALA A 641 1.76 6.62 40.58
C ALA A 641 0.94 5.70 39.68
N ALA A 642 1.61 4.70 39.13
CA ALA A 642 1.04 3.79 38.17
C ALA A 642 -0.04 2.93 38.84
N GLU A 643 0.20 2.47 40.07
CA GLU A 643 -0.76 1.71 40.88
C GLU A 643 -2.04 2.53 41.18
N GLU A 644 -1.91 3.80 41.55
CA GLU A 644 -3.08 4.66 41.83
C GLU A 644 -3.89 4.98 40.55
N ILE A 645 -3.20 5.32 39.46
CA ILE A 645 -3.85 5.56 38.16
C ILE A 645 -4.57 4.29 37.68
N GLU A 646 -3.98 3.12 37.90
CA GLU A 646 -4.56 1.83 37.57
C GLU A 646 -5.87 1.59 38.34
N MET A 647 -5.90 1.91 39.63
CA MET A 647 -7.13 1.81 40.44
C MET A 647 -8.25 2.72 39.90
N GLN A 648 -7.90 3.91 39.40
CA GLN A 648 -8.87 4.82 38.79
C GLN A 648 -9.42 4.28 37.46
N LEU A 649 -8.55 3.67 36.65
CA LEU A 649 -8.94 2.96 35.43
C LEU A 649 -9.93 1.82 35.77
N ILE A 650 -9.56 0.94 36.71
CA ILE A 650 -10.40 -0.19 37.15
C ILE A 650 -11.78 0.30 37.60
N THR A 651 -11.81 1.30 38.47
CA THR A 651 -13.05 1.87 39.02
C THR A 651 -13.98 2.37 37.91
N ASN A 652 -13.43 3.00 36.87
CA ASN A 652 -14.23 3.53 35.77
C ASN A 652 -14.68 2.46 34.77
N MET A 653 -13.85 1.43 34.52
CA MET A 653 -14.25 0.30 33.67
C MET A 653 -15.39 -0.50 34.32
N GLN A 654 -15.39 -0.64 35.65
CA GLN A 654 -16.43 -1.34 36.42
C GLN A 654 -17.78 -0.63 36.45
N ARG A 655 -17.87 0.65 36.04
CA ARG A 655 -19.15 1.37 35.94
C ARG A 655 -20.05 0.82 34.84
N SER A 656 -19.47 0.07 33.90
CA SER A 656 -20.17 -0.52 32.78
C SER A 656 -20.36 -2.03 32.98
N PRO A 657 -21.51 -2.61 32.61
CA PRO A 657 -21.69 -4.07 32.60
C PRO A 657 -21.03 -4.73 31.38
N SER A 658 -20.79 -3.99 30.29
CA SER A 658 -20.20 -4.50 29.06
C SER A 658 -19.28 -3.46 28.41
N ILE A 659 -18.39 -3.91 27.52
CA ILE A 659 -17.55 -2.98 26.75
C ILE A 659 -18.40 -2.17 25.75
N SER A 660 -19.45 -2.76 25.17
CA SER A 660 -20.38 -2.03 24.28
C SER A 660 -21.12 -0.86 24.96
N SER A 661 -21.27 -0.87 26.28
CA SER A 661 -21.94 0.20 27.04
C SER A 661 -20.98 1.14 27.78
N ILE A 662 -19.66 0.96 27.58
CA ILE A 662 -18.61 1.67 28.32
C ILE A 662 -18.56 3.18 28.07
N ALA A 663 -19.12 3.61 26.93
CA ALA A 663 -19.26 5.00 26.53
C ALA A 663 -20.72 5.51 26.61
N SER A 664 -21.61 4.80 27.29
CA SER A 664 -22.99 5.24 27.49
C SER A 664 -23.05 6.51 28.35
N SER A 665 -24.08 7.34 28.14
CA SER A 665 -24.24 8.63 28.85
C SER A 665 -24.21 8.47 30.37
N ALA A 666 -24.79 7.39 30.92
CA ALA A 666 -24.77 7.12 32.36
C ALA A 666 -23.34 6.85 32.88
N VAL A 667 -22.56 6.04 32.16
CA VAL A 667 -21.17 5.74 32.51
C VAL A 667 -20.31 6.99 32.40
N ILE A 668 -20.40 7.72 31.28
CA ILE A 668 -19.67 8.97 31.05
C ILE A 668 -20.00 10.00 32.13
N ASN A 669 -21.28 10.17 32.50
CA ASN A 669 -21.66 11.06 33.59
C ASN A 669 -21.03 10.62 34.93
N GLY A 670 -21.03 9.32 35.22
CA GLY A 670 -20.35 8.77 36.40
C GLY A 670 -18.85 9.08 36.43
N VAL A 671 -18.16 8.96 35.29
CA VAL A 671 -16.73 9.30 35.13
C VAL A 671 -16.49 10.81 35.28
N ARG A 672 -17.36 11.64 34.71
CA ARG A 672 -17.30 13.11 34.81
C ARG A 672 -17.51 13.58 36.25
N GLN A 673 -18.45 13.01 36.99
CA GLN A 673 -18.74 13.44 38.37
C GLN A 673 -17.74 12.91 39.41
N ALA A 674 -16.90 11.92 39.08
CA ALA A 674 -15.90 11.38 40.01
C ALA A 674 -14.87 12.46 40.43
N PRO A 675 -14.78 12.83 41.71
CA PRO A 675 -13.84 13.88 42.15
C PRO A 675 -12.38 13.46 41.97
N ARG A 676 -11.60 14.22 41.20
CA ARG A 676 -10.21 13.89 40.87
C ARG A 676 -9.31 15.11 40.76
N THR A 677 -8.01 14.90 40.68
CA THR A 677 -7.09 15.95 40.20
C THR A 677 -7.07 15.94 38.67
N ILE A 678 -6.76 17.08 38.05
CA ILE A 678 -6.61 17.16 36.59
C ILE A 678 -5.52 16.21 36.08
N GLY A 679 -4.43 16.05 36.83
CA GLY A 679 -3.36 15.16 36.46
C GLY A 679 -3.72 13.67 36.58
N SER A 680 -4.48 13.28 37.60
CA SER A 680 -5.03 11.92 37.69
C SER A 680 -5.87 11.58 36.45
N ARG A 681 -6.73 12.51 35.99
CA ARG A 681 -7.55 12.31 34.78
C ARG A 681 -6.70 12.15 33.52
N ILE A 682 -5.69 13.01 33.33
CA ILE A 682 -4.76 12.90 32.18
C ILE A 682 -3.95 11.60 32.24
N GLY A 683 -3.46 11.22 33.43
CA GLY A 683 -2.70 9.99 33.64
C GLY A 683 -3.51 8.73 33.33
N GLU A 684 -4.77 8.68 33.80
CA GLU A 684 -5.70 7.60 33.46
C GLU A 684 -5.99 7.55 31.97
N LEU A 685 -6.23 8.72 31.34
CA LEU A 685 -6.46 8.80 29.91
C LEU A 685 -5.28 8.21 29.11
N SER A 686 -4.04 8.56 29.48
CA SER A 686 -2.83 8.00 28.86
C SER A 686 -2.76 6.46 28.99
N LYS A 687 -3.19 5.90 30.12
CA LYS A 687 -3.26 4.45 30.32
C LYS A 687 -4.37 3.79 29.51
N LYS A 688 -5.56 4.41 29.48
CA LYS A 688 -6.68 3.95 28.66
C LYS A 688 -6.32 3.91 27.18
N VAL A 689 -5.53 4.86 26.69
CA VAL A 689 -5.00 4.85 25.33
C VAL A 689 -4.18 3.57 25.06
N SER A 690 -3.25 3.20 25.96
CA SER A 690 -2.47 1.97 25.79
C SER A 690 -3.33 0.70 25.76
N VAL A 691 -4.33 0.63 26.64
CA VAL A 691 -5.25 -0.53 26.71
C VAL A 691 -6.17 -0.58 25.50
N ALA A 692 -6.71 0.57 25.11
CA ALA A 692 -7.60 0.72 23.96
C ALA A 692 -6.97 0.10 22.71
N PHE A 693 -5.72 0.44 22.39
CA PHE A 693 -5.04 -0.06 21.20
C PHE A 693 -4.83 -1.57 21.19
N LEU A 694 -4.56 -2.16 22.35
CA LEU A 694 -4.36 -3.60 22.49
C LEU A 694 -5.67 -4.37 22.32
N TYR A 695 -6.75 -3.81 22.87
CA TYR A 695 -8.03 -4.48 22.92
C TYR A 695 -8.78 -4.43 21.58
N THR A 696 -8.79 -3.28 20.90
CA THR A 696 -9.52 -3.09 19.63
C THR A 696 -8.98 -3.95 18.48
N GLY A 697 -7.78 -4.49 18.63
CA GLY A 697 -7.09 -5.30 17.63
C GLY A 697 -7.11 -6.80 17.81
N THR A 698 -7.78 -7.30 18.86
CA THR A 698 -7.53 -8.69 19.28
C THR A 698 -8.77 -9.47 19.67
N ILE A 699 -9.88 -8.82 20.06
CA ILE A 699 -11.09 -9.51 20.54
C ILE A 699 -12.33 -8.73 20.07
N GLY A 700 -13.29 -9.42 19.44
CA GLY A 700 -14.58 -8.81 19.10
C GLY A 700 -15.31 -8.24 20.33
N LEU A 701 -15.88 -7.04 20.22
CA LEU A 701 -16.46 -6.23 21.30
C LEU A 701 -17.74 -6.80 21.94
N ALA A 702 -18.43 -7.75 21.29
CA ALA A 702 -19.76 -8.18 21.71
C ALA A 702 -19.70 -9.14 22.91
N GLY A 703 -20.27 -8.75 24.05
CA GLY A 703 -20.45 -9.61 25.22
C GLY A 703 -19.23 -9.77 26.13
N VAL A 704 -18.11 -9.11 25.84
CA VAL A 704 -16.91 -9.18 26.68
C VAL A 704 -17.06 -8.30 27.92
N ALA A 705 -16.73 -8.87 29.07
CA ALA A 705 -16.71 -8.15 30.34
C ALA A 705 -15.65 -7.04 30.31
N PRO A 706 -15.93 -5.83 30.84
CA PRO A 706 -14.92 -4.77 30.97
C PRO A 706 -13.71 -5.17 31.81
N THR A 707 -13.78 -6.32 32.50
CA THR A 707 -12.68 -6.83 33.29
C THR A 707 -11.42 -7.11 32.48
N VAL A 708 -11.58 -7.54 31.23
CA VAL A 708 -10.48 -7.82 30.32
C VAL A 708 -9.60 -6.57 30.09
N LEU A 709 -10.20 -5.37 30.04
CA LEU A 709 -9.46 -4.12 29.79
C LEU A 709 -8.48 -3.81 30.92
N TRP A 710 -8.89 -3.97 32.17
CA TRP A 710 -8.00 -3.69 33.30
C TRP A 710 -7.04 -4.85 33.59
N GLU A 711 -7.42 -6.10 33.32
CA GLU A 711 -6.47 -7.23 33.36
C GLU A 711 -5.32 -7.01 32.37
N ILE A 712 -5.61 -6.56 31.14
CA ILE A 712 -4.57 -6.21 30.15
C ILE A 712 -3.65 -5.12 30.71
N SER A 713 -4.20 -4.07 31.29
CA SER A 713 -3.42 -2.98 31.89
C SER A 713 -2.51 -3.47 33.01
N GLU A 714 -3.04 -4.32 33.91
CA GLU A 714 -2.28 -4.95 34.98
C GLU A 714 -1.15 -5.83 34.45
N TYR A 715 -1.41 -6.63 33.41
CA TYR A 715 -0.41 -7.47 32.76
C TYR A 715 0.73 -6.65 32.15
N LEU A 716 0.43 -5.53 31.50
CA LEU A 716 1.45 -4.62 30.98
C LEU A 716 2.30 -4.01 32.11
N LEU A 717 1.66 -3.55 33.18
CA LEU A 717 2.35 -3.00 34.36
C LEU A 717 3.29 -4.03 34.99
N LYS A 718 2.84 -5.28 35.12
CA LYS A 718 3.64 -6.37 35.68
C LYS A 718 4.66 -6.94 34.70
N GLY A 719 4.52 -6.68 33.40
CA GLY A 719 5.37 -7.25 32.34
C GLY A 719 5.04 -8.71 32.03
N HIS A 720 3.78 -9.13 32.22
CA HIS A 720 3.24 -10.46 31.93
C HIS A 720 2.68 -10.50 30.50
N ILE A 721 3.51 -10.21 29.51
CA ILE A 721 3.08 -10.00 28.11
C ILE A 721 2.43 -11.26 27.51
N SER A 722 2.79 -12.46 27.98
CA SER A 722 2.16 -13.72 27.54
C SER A 722 0.67 -13.84 27.86
N LYS A 723 0.14 -12.94 28.71
CA LYS A 723 -1.27 -12.86 29.06
C LYS A 723 -2.03 -11.81 28.25
N VAL A 724 -1.32 -11.01 27.46
CA VAL A 724 -1.91 -10.01 26.57
C VAL A 724 -2.29 -10.68 25.25
N PRO A 725 -3.50 -10.41 24.70
CA PRO A 725 -3.91 -10.98 23.43
C PRO A 725 -2.95 -10.63 22.27
N SER A 726 -2.72 -11.61 21.38
CA SER A 726 -1.97 -11.41 20.14
C SER A 726 -2.87 -10.90 19.01
N ILE A 727 -2.30 -10.28 17.97
CA ILE A 727 -3.05 -9.84 16.78
C ILE A 727 -3.44 -10.97 15.82
N ASN A 728 -3.16 -12.23 16.16
CA ASN A 728 -3.40 -13.37 15.28
C ASN A 728 -4.88 -13.52 14.87
N GLU A 729 -5.84 -13.26 15.77
CA GLU A 729 -7.28 -13.30 15.44
C GLU A 729 -7.65 -12.23 14.41
N PHE A 730 -7.12 -11.01 14.58
CA PHE A 730 -7.32 -9.93 13.63
C PHE A 730 -6.73 -10.26 12.26
N LEU A 731 -5.50 -10.80 12.23
CA LEU A 731 -4.85 -11.24 11.00
C LEU A 731 -5.62 -12.34 10.29
N ALA A 732 -6.11 -13.33 11.03
CA ALA A 732 -6.95 -14.40 10.48
C ALA A 732 -8.20 -13.84 9.81
N ASN A 733 -8.81 -12.78 10.36
CA ASN A 733 -9.94 -12.12 9.73
C ASN A 733 -9.56 -11.32 8.47
N CYS A 734 -8.35 -10.76 8.43
CA CYS A 734 -7.85 -10.01 7.27
C CYS A 734 -7.57 -10.91 6.07
N VAL A 735 -6.96 -12.08 6.29
CA VAL A 735 -6.52 -13.01 5.21
C VAL A 735 -7.42 -14.24 5.09
N GLY A 736 -8.47 -14.35 5.91
CA GLY A 736 -9.37 -15.50 5.92
C GLY A 736 -10.12 -15.67 4.60
N ALA A 737 -10.65 -14.57 4.08
CA ALA A 737 -11.44 -14.53 2.84
C ALA A 737 -10.59 -14.27 1.58
N VAL A 738 -9.27 -14.14 1.71
CA VAL A 738 -8.35 -13.88 0.58
C VAL A 738 -7.17 -14.85 0.67
N LYS A 739 -7.11 -15.79 -0.28
CA LYS A 739 -6.14 -16.88 -0.26
C LYS A 739 -5.16 -16.80 -1.43
N TRP A 740 -3.93 -17.17 -1.14
CA TRP A 740 -2.96 -17.59 -2.14
C TRP A 740 -3.21 -19.06 -2.50
N PRO A 741 -2.97 -19.45 -3.76
CA PRO A 741 -3.42 -20.71 -4.33
C PRO A 741 -2.62 -21.94 -3.82
N ASP A 742 -1.50 -21.71 -3.14
CA ASP A 742 -0.64 -22.75 -2.56
C ASP A 742 -1.00 -23.13 -1.11
N ASN A 743 -2.08 -22.55 -0.58
CA ASN A 743 -2.57 -22.67 0.80
C ASN A 743 -1.58 -22.16 1.87
N SER A 744 -0.63 -21.31 1.50
CA SER A 744 0.28 -20.73 2.46
C SER A 744 -0.43 -19.83 3.49
N GLU A 745 -0.03 -19.95 4.74
CA GLU A 745 -0.48 -19.11 5.85
C GLU A 745 0.41 -17.88 6.03
N PHE A 746 -0.21 -16.73 6.26
CA PHE A 746 0.51 -15.49 6.53
C PHE A 746 1.01 -15.44 7.98
N GLN A 747 2.32 -15.57 8.15
CA GLN A 747 2.99 -15.45 9.44
C GLN A 747 3.56 -14.05 9.60
N VAL A 748 2.84 -13.18 10.30
CA VAL A 748 3.29 -11.82 10.58
C VAL A 748 4.58 -11.81 11.41
N GLU A 749 5.50 -10.92 11.07
CA GLU A 749 6.71 -10.66 11.84
C GLU A 749 6.90 -9.18 12.16
N THR A 750 6.28 -8.30 11.38
CA THR A 750 6.35 -6.84 11.56
C THR A 750 4.97 -6.22 11.44
N ALA A 751 4.72 -5.16 12.20
CA ALA A 751 3.53 -4.33 12.04
C ALA A 751 3.89 -2.88 12.40
N LYS A 752 3.52 -1.92 11.57
CA LYS A 752 3.81 -0.49 11.77
C LYS A 752 2.83 0.41 11.03
N LEU A 753 2.78 1.68 11.44
CA LEU A 753 2.19 2.75 10.65
C LEU A 753 3.26 3.31 9.72
N GLN A 754 2.93 3.44 8.43
CA GLN A 754 3.78 4.03 7.40
C GLN A 754 2.89 4.41 6.21
N GLY A 755 2.12 5.50 6.29
CA GLY A 755 1.14 5.92 5.29
C GLY A 755 -0.13 5.08 5.25
N ILE A 756 0.01 3.80 5.62
CA ILE A 756 -1.01 2.78 5.82
C ILE A 756 -0.68 1.99 7.11
N TYR A 757 -1.62 1.21 7.64
CA TYR A 757 -1.28 0.20 8.64
C TYR A 757 -0.73 -1.03 7.92
N LEU A 758 0.58 -1.22 8.00
CA LEU A 758 1.33 -2.22 7.25
C LEU A 758 1.76 -3.35 8.18
N MET A 759 1.41 -4.58 7.81
CA MET A 759 1.85 -5.81 8.44
C MET A 759 2.67 -6.61 7.44
N GLY A 760 3.83 -7.08 7.84
CA GLY A 760 4.76 -7.82 6.97
C GLY A 760 5.16 -9.14 7.57
N GLY A 761 5.36 -10.15 6.73
CA GLY A 761 5.58 -11.52 7.18
C GLY A 761 6.01 -12.46 6.05
N GLN A 762 5.93 -13.74 6.36
CA GLN A 762 6.20 -14.85 5.45
C GLN A 762 4.93 -15.60 5.07
N LEU A 763 4.93 -16.15 3.85
CA LEU A 763 3.98 -17.18 3.44
C LEU A 763 4.61 -18.55 3.67
N ASN A 764 4.08 -19.27 4.66
CA ASN A 764 4.56 -20.60 5.04
C ASN A 764 3.45 -21.64 4.87
N LYS A 765 3.79 -22.82 4.36
CA LYS A 765 2.88 -23.97 4.26
C LYS A 765 2.74 -24.75 5.55
#